data_AF-A0A931X8W1-F1
#
_entry.id   AF-A0A931X8W1-F1
#
_cell.length_a   1.000
_cell.length_b   1.000
_cell.length_c   1.000
_cell.angle_alpha   90.00
_cell.angle_beta   90.00
_cell.angle_gamma   90.00
#
_symmetry.space_group_name_H-M   'P 1'
#
loop_
_entity.id
_entity.type
_entity.pdbx_description
1 polymer ?
#
loop_
_entity_poly.entity_id
_entity_poly.type
_entity_poly.pdbx_seq_one_letter_code
_entity_poly.pdbx_strand_id
1 'polypeptide(L)'
;MSRLGVLGAAILAWLSGAPAAPALTVQEAILRAKPAVALITAEVKAEVTMNCGTGPVTVQPPPFMETGTGWFIDGRGWLITNAHVVDPVHRLPPWVTHELKKKAIDQACVDPALRERGIAPGQRPELEERIRRVATDRTLATMKLNTTASITVMLSSGVTLPAEVKKFSPPLGLDALGQPVKDSGRDLALLRVKDGVYPALALTARDTKIGDPVHILGFPGVVLSHELLRRDVTPEASVTNGAVSGFKPDAIGQDVIQTDAPAAHGNSGGPAITDDASVVGVMTFVSLSPTGGAIVQGFNFLIPAKDVRTFLKDTPVRPGESTFNPLWAAGLDALFQERYSTAAARLAEANRLTPNLVDVKRALAEAEQKVKNPPPRPFPWAWATLGVTLLSAAGFGALWGRRWWKNRFRILPTQVITLIEKGVSPVMLDVRSTTDYDTSPLKLPGAVRLSPEDAAAGHLDLQLEPKQPVVAYCTTPEERTSAQVAQLLRQHGYRNVRILKGGLGGWTNARLPVETKSHLPSIGLEIYKNLTLGDVERRRFARDQVIFREGDEAHGEAYVVHAGSVEIRKRIDGTERVLTKYGEGELFGEMALFRKAPRSADAFAASDVELLVIKNERLDWLIRNRPQLTIEILKRLSDLVVRTDADRAALPAR
;
A
#
# COMPACT_ATOMS: atom_id res chain seq x y z
N MET A 1 -45.24 12.67 -19.65
CA MET A 1 -45.21 11.90 -18.38
C MET A 1 -44.79 10.47 -18.66
N SER A 2 -43.48 10.13 -18.70
CA SER A 2 -43.05 8.70 -18.80
C SER A 2 -41.51 8.49 -18.83
N ARG A 3 -40.71 9.25 -18.07
CA ARG A 3 -39.28 8.90 -17.84
C ARG A 3 -38.75 9.13 -16.42
N LEU A 4 -39.46 9.87 -15.57
CA LEU A 4 -39.09 10.03 -14.15
C LEU A 4 -39.64 8.93 -13.21
N GLY A 5 -40.65 8.17 -13.62
CA GLY A 5 -41.25 7.12 -12.77
C GLY A 5 -40.45 5.82 -12.67
N VAL A 6 -39.54 5.56 -13.61
CA VAL A 6 -38.80 4.29 -13.68
C VAL A 6 -37.52 4.31 -12.81
N LEU A 7 -36.91 5.48 -12.59
CA LEU A 7 -35.76 5.60 -11.67
C LEU A 7 -36.17 5.55 -10.19
N GLY A 8 -37.38 6.00 -9.83
CA GLY A 8 -37.87 5.96 -8.44
C GLY A 8 -38.18 4.54 -7.95
N ALA A 9 -38.70 3.67 -8.82
CA ALA A 9 -39.05 2.29 -8.47
C ALA A 9 -37.81 1.38 -8.33
N ALA A 10 -36.74 1.64 -9.08
CA ALA A 10 -35.50 0.88 -8.98
C ALA A 10 -34.71 1.18 -7.68
N ILE A 11 -34.82 2.41 -7.16
CA ILE A 11 -34.16 2.81 -5.91
C ILE A 11 -34.89 2.27 -4.67
N LEU A 12 -36.22 2.15 -4.70
CA LEU A 12 -36.97 1.54 -3.59
C LEU A 12 -36.84 0.01 -3.53
N ALA A 13 -36.65 -0.69 -4.65
CA ALA A 13 -36.42 -2.14 -4.66
C ALA A 13 -35.04 -2.55 -4.11
N TRP A 14 -34.06 -1.65 -4.13
CA TRP A 14 -32.74 -1.86 -3.51
C TRP A 14 -32.73 -1.67 -1.99
N LEU A 15 -33.77 -1.05 -1.42
CA LEU A 15 -33.87 -0.75 0.02
C LEU A 15 -34.71 -1.76 0.82
N SER A 16 -35.36 -2.72 0.15
CA SER A 16 -36.20 -3.74 0.81
C SER A 16 -35.61 -5.15 0.86
N GLY A 17 -34.47 -5.37 0.20
CA GLY A 17 -33.71 -6.62 0.37
C GLY A 17 -32.88 -6.52 1.63
N ALA A 18 -33.32 -7.13 2.73
CA ALA A 18 -32.41 -7.43 3.83
C ALA A 18 -31.19 -8.16 3.23
N PRO A 19 -29.96 -7.67 3.45
CA PRO A 19 -28.79 -8.35 2.92
C PRO A 19 -28.83 -9.80 3.45
N ALA A 20 -28.72 -10.77 2.53
CA ALA A 20 -28.49 -12.15 2.94
C ALA A 20 -27.30 -12.15 3.91
N ALA A 21 -27.43 -12.85 5.03
CA ALA A 21 -26.33 -12.96 5.99
C ALA A 21 -25.06 -13.38 5.22
N PRO A 22 -23.91 -12.72 5.47
CA PRO A 22 -22.68 -13.03 4.76
C PRO A 22 -22.36 -14.52 4.91
N ALA A 23 -21.93 -15.16 3.82
CA ALA A 23 -21.52 -16.56 3.86
C ALA A 23 -20.39 -16.75 4.88
N LEU A 24 -20.46 -17.82 5.66
CA LEU A 24 -19.43 -18.13 6.65
C LEU A 24 -18.09 -18.36 5.97
N THR A 25 -17.02 -17.96 6.64
CA THR A 25 -15.68 -18.43 6.24
C THR A 25 -15.51 -19.90 6.63
N VAL A 26 -14.63 -20.64 5.93
CA VAL A 26 -14.30 -22.03 6.27
C VAL A 26 -13.86 -22.17 7.72
N GLN A 27 -13.04 -21.21 8.20
CA GLN A 27 -12.59 -21.18 9.59
C GLN A 27 -13.78 -21.07 10.56
N GLU A 28 -14.71 -20.18 10.27
CA GLU A 28 -15.90 -19.98 11.10
C GLU A 28 -16.80 -21.22 11.10
N ALA A 29 -16.99 -21.87 9.96
CA ALA A 29 -17.76 -23.10 9.85
C ALA A 29 -17.18 -24.22 10.73
N ILE A 30 -15.86 -24.41 10.67
CA ILE A 30 -15.13 -25.36 11.51
C ILE A 30 -15.28 -25.01 13.00
N LEU A 31 -15.11 -23.73 13.38
CA LEU A 31 -15.24 -23.30 14.78
C LEU A 31 -16.67 -23.49 15.31
N ARG A 32 -17.69 -23.32 14.46
CA ARG A 32 -19.08 -23.60 14.83
C ARG A 32 -19.31 -25.09 15.09
N ALA A 33 -18.65 -25.97 14.34
CA ALA A 33 -18.90 -27.40 14.43
C ALA A 33 -18.07 -28.14 15.48
N LYS A 34 -16.78 -27.79 15.60
CA LYS A 34 -15.78 -28.53 16.38
C LYS A 34 -16.15 -28.76 17.86
N PRO A 35 -16.79 -27.81 18.58
CA PRO A 35 -17.22 -28.05 19.97
C PRO A 35 -18.21 -29.20 20.15
N ALA A 36 -18.99 -29.54 19.12
CA ALA A 36 -19.96 -30.64 19.14
C ALA A 36 -19.34 -32.02 18.94
N VAL A 37 -18.05 -32.11 18.63
CA VAL A 37 -17.36 -33.37 18.31
C VAL A 37 -16.71 -33.93 19.57
N ALA A 38 -16.87 -35.23 19.79
CA ALA A 38 -16.42 -35.95 20.97
C ALA A 38 -15.73 -37.27 20.61
N LEU A 39 -14.80 -37.69 21.46
CA LEU A 39 -14.15 -38.99 21.36
C LEU A 39 -15.05 -40.04 22.01
N ILE A 40 -15.36 -41.10 21.27
CA ILE A 40 -16.15 -42.23 21.75
C ILE A 40 -15.21 -43.38 22.06
N THR A 41 -15.33 -43.93 23.26
CA THR A 41 -14.55 -45.09 23.68
C THR A 41 -15.50 -46.16 24.16
N ALA A 42 -15.52 -47.29 23.46
CA ALA A 42 -16.20 -48.51 23.86
C ALA A 42 -15.19 -49.44 24.52
N GLU A 43 -15.39 -49.74 25.81
CA GLU A 43 -14.48 -50.54 26.61
C GLU A 43 -15.19 -51.81 27.10
N VAL A 44 -14.56 -52.96 26.91
CA VAL A 44 -14.98 -54.25 27.48
C VAL A 44 -13.87 -54.75 28.40
N LYS A 45 -14.15 -54.69 29.71
CA LYS A 45 -13.34 -55.31 30.76
C LYS A 45 -13.76 -56.77 30.92
N ALA A 46 -12.80 -57.60 31.29
CA ALA A 46 -13.03 -59.01 31.56
C ALA A 46 -12.36 -59.44 32.86
N GLU A 47 -13.01 -60.35 33.56
CA GLU A 47 -12.43 -61.18 34.59
C GLU A 47 -12.50 -62.63 34.11
N VAL A 48 -11.35 -63.28 34.03
CA VAL A 48 -11.24 -64.62 33.47
C VAL A 48 -10.63 -65.56 34.49
N THR A 49 -11.39 -66.59 34.87
CA THR A 49 -10.91 -67.69 35.71
C THR A 49 -10.59 -68.89 34.82
N MET A 50 -9.40 -69.45 34.93
CA MET A 50 -8.96 -70.62 34.16
C MET A 50 -7.97 -71.46 34.95
N ASN A 51 -7.64 -72.67 34.50
CA ASN A 51 -6.59 -73.51 35.09
C ASN A 51 -5.45 -73.75 34.10
N CYS A 52 -4.25 -73.23 34.39
CA CYS A 52 -3.05 -73.42 33.56
C CYS A 52 -2.34 -74.78 33.81
N GLY A 53 -2.84 -75.60 34.74
CA GLY A 53 -2.27 -76.90 35.14
C GLY A 53 -1.81 -76.97 36.61
N THR A 54 -1.79 -75.84 37.31
CA THR A 54 -1.35 -75.72 38.72
C THR A 54 -2.48 -75.35 39.69
N GLY A 55 -3.72 -75.23 39.19
CA GLY A 55 -4.89 -74.80 39.95
C GLY A 55 -5.66 -73.66 39.26
N PRO A 56 -6.85 -73.30 39.77
CA PRO A 56 -7.63 -72.19 39.24
C PRO A 56 -6.94 -70.84 39.53
N VAL A 57 -6.81 -70.02 38.49
CA VAL A 57 -6.23 -68.67 38.50
C VAL A 57 -7.24 -67.71 37.90
N THR A 58 -7.46 -66.58 38.55
CA THR A 58 -8.28 -65.48 38.03
C THR A 58 -7.38 -64.32 37.62
N VAL A 59 -7.55 -63.83 36.40
CA VAL A 59 -6.83 -62.66 35.87
C VAL A 59 -7.79 -61.64 35.26
N GLN A 60 -7.37 -60.39 35.26
CA GLN A 60 -8.03 -59.30 34.56
C GLN A 60 -7.13 -58.88 33.39
N PRO A 61 -7.36 -59.40 32.16
CA PRO A 61 -6.59 -59.00 31.00
C PRO A 61 -6.76 -57.51 30.68
N PRO A 62 -5.80 -56.89 29.96
CA PRO A 62 -5.99 -55.56 29.42
C PRO A 62 -7.32 -55.47 28.65
N PRO A 63 -8.14 -54.43 28.91
CA PRO A 63 -9.47 -54.35 28.32
C PRO A 63 -9.41 -54.32 26.80
N PHE A 64 -10.47 -54.79 26.17
CA PHE A 64 -10.70 -54.50 24.77
C PHE A 64 -11.23 -53.07 24.66
N MET A 65 -10.62 -52.25 23.82
CA MET A 65 -11.02 -50.87 23.61
C MET A 65 -11.15 -50.61 22.12
N GLU A 66 -12.26 -50.00 21.73
CA GLU A 66 -12.47 -49.45 20.41
C GLU A 66 -12.75 -47.96 20.56
N THR A 67 -12.07 -47.15 19.75
CA THR A 67 -12.19 -45.70 19.78
C THR A 67 -12.62 -45.18 18.44
N GLY A 68 -13.57 -44.25 18.45
CA GLY A 68 -14.02 -43.55 17.26
C GLY A 68 -14.42 -42.13 17.59
N THR A 69 -14.99 -41.45 16.62
CA THR A 69 -15.54 -40.11 16.78
C THR A 69 -17.06 -40.19 16.88
N GLY A 70 -17.65 -39.30 17.66
CA GLY A 70 -19.08 -39.04 17.64
C GLY A 70 -19.33 -37.55 17.74
N TRP A 71 -20.57 -37.15 17.55
CA TRP A 71 -20.93 -35.74 17.61
C TRP A 71 -22.34 -35.56 18.13
N PHE A 72 -22.56 -34.47 18.87
CA PHE A 72 -23.87 -34.11 19.37
C PHE A 72 -24.75 -33.64 18.22
N ILE A 73 -25.82 -34.41 17.98
CA ILE A 73 -26.84 -34.04 17.01
C ILE A 73 -27.94 -33.19 17.64
N ASP A 74 -28.11 -33.29 18.95
CA ASP A 74 -29.08 -32.53 19.74
C ASP A 74 -28.46 -32.16 21.08
N GLY A 75 -28.52 -30.87 21.41
CA GLY A 75 -27.86 -30.25 22.55
C GLY A 75 -28.38 -30.71 23.90
N ARG A 76 -29.45 -31.52 23.93
CA ARG A 76 -29.95 -32.19 25.14
C ARG A 76 -29.14 -33.43 25.52
N GLY A 77 -28.15 -33.83 24.70
CA GLY A 77 -27.21 -34.91 24.99
C GLY A 77 -27.41 -36.16 24.13
N TRP A 78 -27.84 -36.00 22.88
CA TRP A 78 -27.91 -37.08 21.90
C TRP A 78 -26.76 -36.99 20.92
N LEU A 79 -26.12 -38.12 20.64
CA LEU A 79 -24.97 -38.19 19.75
C LEU A 79 -25.14 -39.23 18.66
N ILE A 80 -24.55 -38.96 17.49
CA ILE A 80 -24.38 -39.94 16.42
C ILE A 80 -22.92 -40.39 16.39
N THR A 81 -22.72 -41.69 16.15
CA THR A 81 -21.43 -42.30 15.80
C THR A 81 -21.69 -43.51 14.89
N ASN A 82 -20.65 -44.21 14.46
CA ASN A 82 -20.82 -45.47 13.76
C ASN A 82 -21.21 -46.60 14.69
N ALA A 83 -21.92 -47.58 14.15
CA ALA A 83 -22.33 -48.75 14.91
C ALA A 83 -21.14 -49.62 15.29
N HIS A 84 -20.17 -49.83 14.39
CA HIS A 84 -18.98 -50.64 14.68
C HIS A 84 -18.20 -50.13 15.89
N VAL A 85 -18.10 -48.80 16.07
CA VAL A 85 -17.38 -48.17 17.20
C VAL A 85 -17.94 -48.61 18.56
N VAL A 86 -19.25 -48.86 18.64
CA VAL A 86 -19.93 -49.24 19.90
C VAL A 86 -20.38 -50.70 19.91
N ASP A 87 -20.17 -51.43 18.82
CA ASP A 87 -20.56 -52.82 18.64
C ASP A 87 -19.96 -53.77 19.69
N PRO A 88 -18.66 -53.63 20.08
CA PRO A 88 -18.05 -54.45 21.12
C PRO A 88 -18.80 -54.42 22.45
N VAL A 89 -19.44 -53.29 22.77
CA VAL A 89 -20.20 -53.12 24.00
C VAL A 89 -21.67 -53.45 23.81
N HIS A 90 -22.25 -53.11 22.64
CA HIS A 90 -23.69 -53.27 22.41
C HIS A 90 -24.10 -54.72 22.15
N ARG A 91 -23.39 -55.44 21.27
CA ARG A 91 -23.70 -56.83 20.90
C ARG A 91 -22.72 -57.84 21.48
N LEU A 92 -21.53 -57.40 21.89
CA LEU A 92 -20.44 -58.24 22.39
C LEU A 92 -20.14 -59.43 21.44
N PRO A 93 -19.68 -59.15 20.21
CA PRO A 93 -19.49 -60.18 19.21
C PRO A 93 -18.43 -61.22 19.64
N PRO A 94 -18.51 -62.47 19.15
CA PRO A 94 -17.65 -63.56 19.63
C PRO A 94 -16.15 -63.27 19.55
N TRP A 95 -15.70 -62.56 18.52
CA TRP A 95 -14.28 -62.23 18.32
C TRP A 95 -13.71 -61.35 19.44
N VAL A 96 -14.51 -60.46 20.06
CA VAL A 96 -14.08 -59.66 21.23
C VAL A 96 -13.81 -60.58 22.41
N THR A 97 -14.70 -61.54 22.66
CA THR A 97 -14.52 -62.51 23.74
C THR A 97 -13.32 -63.42 23.47
N HIS A 98 -13.08 -63.83 22.21
CA HIS A 98 -11.90 -64.61 21.84
C HIS A 98 -10.60 -63.85 22.09
N GLU A 99 -10.56 -62.56 21.75
CA GLU A 99 -9.40 -61.71 21.99
C GLU A 99 -9.12 -61.52 23.49
N LEU A 100 -10.16 -61.28 24.30
CA LEU A 100 -10.03 -61.17 25.75
C LEU A 100 -9.54 -62.49 26.40
N LYS A 101 -10.07 -63.63 25.93
CA LYS A 101 -9.62 -64.96 26.38
C LYS A 101 -8.16 -65.21 26.01
N LYS A 102 -7.75 -64.86 24.78
CA LYS A 102 -6.35 -64.97 24.33
C LYS A 102 -5.41 -64.13 25.22
N LYS A 103 -5.75 -62.86 25.45
CA LYS A 103 -4.98 -61.97 26.35
C LYS A 103 -4.90 -62.52 27.78
N ALA A 104 -5.98 -63.11 28.28
CA ALA A 104 -6.00 -63.72 29.60
C ALA A 104 -5.10 -64.97 29.68
N ILE A 105 -5.11 -65.83 28.64
CA ILE A 105 -4.21 -66.99 28.54
C ILE A 105 -2.75 -66.53 28.50
N ASP A 106 -2.47 -65.46 27.77
CA ASP A 106 -1.11 -64.92 27.67
C ASP A 106 -0.61 -64.47 29.04
N GLN A 107 -1.39 -63.64 29.73
CA GLN A 107 -1.03 -63.12 31.04
C GLN A 107 -0.94 -64.20 32.12
N ALA A 108 -1.87 -65.16 32.13
CA ALA A 108 -1.99 -66.16 33.17
C ALA A 108 -1.07 -67.37 32.97
N CYS A 109 -0.86 -67.81 31.73
CA CYS A 109 -0.19 -69.08 31.43
C CYS A 109 1.08 -68.89 30.58
N VAL A 110 1.05 -68.06 29.52
CA VAL A 110 2.16 -67.95 28.58
C VAL A 110 3.31 -67.12 29.16
N ASP A 111 3.04 -65.93 29.67
CA ASP A 111 4.06 -65.03 30.21
C ASP A 111 4.84 -65.65 31.38
N PRO A 112 4.19 -66.30 32.38
CA PRO A 112 4.92 -67.01 33.42
C PRO A 112 5.79 -68.15 32.85
N ALA A 113 5.25 -68.92 31.90
CA ALA A 113 5.97 -70.02 31.26
C ALA A 113 7.19 -69.54 30.43
N LEU A 114 7.11 -68.36 29.82
CA LEU A 114 8.25 -67.72 29.15
C LEU A 114 9.28 -67.23 30.16
N ARG A 115 8.84 -66.58 31.26
CA ARG A 115 9.72 -66.09 32.33
C ARG A 115 10.48 -67.21 33.02
N GLU A 116 9.84 -68.34 33.31
CA GLU A 116 10.49 -69.55 33.85
C GLU A 116 11.60 -70.08 32.96
N ARG A 117 11.51 -69.83 31.64
CA ARG A 117 12.50 -70.23 30.65
C ARG A 117 13.53 -69.13 30.35
N GLY A 118 13.44 -67.97 31.00
CA GLY A 118 14.31 -66.82 30.76
C GLY A 118 14.12 -66.20 29.35
N ILE A 119 12.94 -66.32 28.76
CA ILE A 119 12.64 -65.85 27.40
C ILE A 119 11.77 -64.59 27.49
N ALA A 120 12.16 -63.53 26.78
CA ALA A 120 11.34 -62.33 26.65
C ALA A 120 10.22 -62.52 25.60
N PRO A 121 9.04 -61.91 25.76
CA PRO A 121 7.97 -61.95 24.75
C PRO A 121 8.49 -61.54 23.36
N GLY A 122 8.11 -62.27 22.31
CA GLY A 122 8.55 -62.02 20.94
C GLY A 122 9.99 -62.44 20.61
N GLN A 123 10.83 -62.80 21.60
CA GLN A 123 12.21 -63.26 21.36
C GLN A 123 12.25 -64.61 20.61
N ARG A 124 11.27 -65.49 20.85
CA ARG A 124 11.11 -66.77 20.15
C ARG A 124 9.64 -67.02 19.75
N PRO A 125 9.16 -66.40 18.65
CA PRO A 125 7.74 -66.43 18.28
C PRO A 125 7.17 -67.82 18.09
N GLU A 126 7.92 -68.74 17.47
CA GLU A 126 7.44 -70.12 17.27
C GLU A 126 7.28 -70.91 18.57
N LEU A 127 8.19 -70.68 19.53
CA LEU A 127 8.10 -71.34 20.82
C LEU A 127 6.96 -70.77 21.65
N GLU A 128 6.80 -69.45 21.63
CA GLU A 128 5.69 -68.75 22.26
C GLU A 128 4.34 -69.24 21.72
N GLU A 129 4.19 -69.35 20.39
CA GLU A 129 2.98 -69.88 19.76
C GLU A 129 2.72 -71.34 20.14
N ARG A 130 3.77 -72.19 20.24
CA ARG A 130 3.62 -73.56 20.75
C ARG A 130 3.14 -73.58 22.21
N ILE A 131 3.71 -72.76 23.09
CA ILE A 131 3.29 -72.65 24.50
C ILE A 131 1.83 -72.19 24.58
N ARG A 132 1.48 -71.18 23.80
CA ARG A 132 0.13 -70.61 23.70
C ARG A 132 -0.90 -71.66 23.28
N ARG A 133 -0.62 -72.46 22.26
CA ARG A 133 -1.51 -73.57 21.83
C ARG A 133 -1.76 -74.56 22.96
N VAL A 134 -0.69 -75.04 23.60
CA VAL A 134 -0.80 -75.98 24.73
C VAL A 134 -1.58 -75.38 25.91
N ALA A 135 -1.34 -74.10 26.22
CA ALA A 135 -2.07 -73.38 27.27
C ALA A 135 -3.56 -73.21 26.91
N THR A 136 -3.86 -72.90 25.65
CA THR A 136 -5.23 -72.75 25.15
C THR A 136 -6.00 -74.06 25.30
N ASP A 137 -5.44 -75.18 24.84
CA ASP A 137 -6.08 -76.50 24.92
C ASP A 137 -6.40 -76.92 26.36
N ARG A 138 -5.50 -76.61 27.31
CA ARG A 138 -5.69 -76.92 28.73
C ARG A 138 -6.74 -76.05 29.41
N THR A 139 -6.75 -74.76 29.07
CA THR A 139 -7.58 -73.77 29.77
C THR A 139 -9.01 -73.74 29.25
N LEU A 140 -9.25 -74.05 27.97
CA LEU A 140 -10.55 -73.98 27.30
C LEU A 140 -11.68 -74.65 28.09
N ALA A 141 -11.44 -75.85 28.64
CA ALA A 141 -12.46 -76.63 29.34
C ALA A 141 -12.86 -76.05 30.72
N THR A 142 -11.98 -75.25 31.35
CA THR A 142 -12.19 -74.71 32.71
C THR A 142 -12.44 -73.21 32.74
N MET A 143 -12.40 -72.55 31.58
CA MET A 143 -12.42 -71.10 31.46
C MET A 143 -13.82 -70.54 31.73
N LYS A 144 -13.90 -69.62 32.70
CA LYS A 144 -15.07 -68.79 32.99
C LYS A 144 -14.73 -67.34 32.67
N LEU A 145 -15.57 -66.68 31.89
CA LEU A 145 -15.41 -65.30 31.46
C LEU A 145 -16.58 -64.47 31.97
N ASN A 146 -16.29 -63.49 32.82
CA ASN A 146 -17.22 -62.44 33.22
C ASN A 146 -16.80 -61.13 32.54
N THR A 147 -17.72 -60.42 31.90
CA THR A 147 -17.41 -59.16 31.21
C THR A 147 -18.17 -58.00 31.81
N THR A 148 -17.59 -56.81 31.75
CA THR A 148 -18.23 -55.54 32.08
C THR A 148 -17.94 -54.57 30.95
N ALA A 149 -19.00 -54.07 30.32
CA ALA A 149 -18.89 -53.23 29.14
C ALA A 149 -19.37 -51.81 29.46
N SER A 150 -18.68 -50.80 28.94
CA SER A 150 -19.06 -49.40 29.13
C SER A 150 -18.72 -48.56 27.89
N ILE A 151 -19.56 -47.57 27.60
CA ILE A 151 -19.31 -46.57 26.56
C ILE A 151 -19.11 -45.22 27.23
N THR A 152 -18.06 -44.53 26.82
CA THR A 152 -17.75 -43.19 27.32
C THR A 152 -17.59 -42.19 26.18
N VAL A 153 -18.00 -40.96 26.44
CA VAL A 153 -17.94 -39.82 25.54
C VAL A 153 -17.06 -38.77 26.19
N MET A 154 -15.88 -38.50 25.62
CA MET A 154 -14.99 -37.46 26.09
C MET A 154 -15.16 -36.19 25.26
N LEU A 155 -15.55 -35.12 25.95
CA LEU A 155 -15.65 -33.78 25.35
C LEU A 155 -14.25 -33.19 25.14
N SER A 156 -14.13 -32.17 24.28
CA SER A 156 -12.87 -31.43 24.13
C SER A 156 -12.41 -30.75 25.41
N SER A 157 -13.29 -30.53 26.40
CA SER A 157 -12.93 -30.05 27.73
C SER A 157 -12.21 -31.08 28.61
N GLY A 158 -12.14 -32.34 28.16
CA GLY A 158 -11.58 -33.47 28.91
C GLY A 158 -12.59 -34.14 29.84
N VAL A 159 -13.80 -33.59 29.97
CA VAL A 159 -14.89 -34.23 30.72
C VAL A 159 -15.33 -35.50 30.00
N THR A 160 -15.37 -36.61 30.73
CA THR A 160 -15.83 -37.90 30.23
C THR A 160 -17.22 -38.21 30.80
N LEU A 161 -18.14 -38.59 29.91
CA LEU A 161 -19.54 -38.87 30.24
C LEU A 161 -19.87 -40.33 29.89
N PRO A 162 -20.56 -41.09 30.75
CA PRO A 162 -21.09 -42.39 30.37
C PRO A 162 -22.21 -42.21 29.32
N ALA A 163 -22.29 -43.15 28.39
CA ALA A 163 -23.30 -43.15 27.34
C ALA A 163 -23.98 -44.52 27.16
N GLU A 164 -25.21 -44.47 26.68
CA GLU A 164 -26.01 -45.65 26.35
C GLU A 164 -26.43 -45.65 24.89
N VAL A 165 -26.45 -46.82 24.26
CA VAL A 165 -27.00 -46.98 22.90
C VAL A 165 -28.53 -46.98 22.98
N LYS A 166 -29.17 -46.07 22.24
CA LYS A 166 -30.64 -45.95 22.16
C LYS A 166 -31.23 -46.40 20.83
N LYS A 167 -30.44 -46.35 19.77
CA LYS A 167 -30.79 -46.91 18.46
C LYS A 167 -29.53 -47.41 17.77
N PHE A 168 -29.64 -48.53 17.06
CA PHE A 168 -28.49 -49.20 16.46
C PHE A 168 -28.85 -49.73 15.07
N SER A 169 -27.98 -49.49 14.10
CA SER A 169 -28.05 -50.03 12.75
C SER A 169 -26.72 -50.71 12.45
N PRO A 170 -26.66 -52.05 12.39
CA PRO A 170 -25.40 -52.79 12.29
C PRO A 170 -24.54 -52.34 11.08
N PRO A 171 -23.22 -52.53 11.14
CA PRO A 171 -22.36 -52.33 9.98
C PRO A 171 -22.70 -53.34 8.87
N LEU A 172 -22.33 -52.99 7.64
CA LEU A 172 -22.35 -53.92 6.52
C LEU A 172 -21.34 -55.04 6.79
N GLY A 173 -21.83 -56.27 6.95
CA GLY A 173 -21.00 -57.46 7.09
C GLY A 173 -21.05 -58.29 5.81
N LEU A 174 -19.93 -58.91 5.44
CA LEU A 174 -19.87 -59.88 4.35
C LEU A 174 -19.62 -61.28 4.93
N ASP A 175 -20.27 -62.28 4.37
CA ASP A 175 -20.00 -63.68 4.69
C ASP A 175 -18.72 -64.19 3.98
N ALA A 176 -18.37 -65.46 4.20
CA ALA A 176 -17.19 -66.08 3.61
C ALA A 176 -17.23 -66.14 2.07
N LEU A 177 -18.41 -65.97 1.46
CA LEU A 177 -18.63 -65.94 0.02
C LEU A 177 -18.66 -64.50 -0.53
N GLY A 178 -18.43 -63.50 0.33
CA GLY A 178 -18.46 -62.08 -0.03
C GLY A 178 -19.88 -61.52 -0.19
N GLN A 179 -20.92 -62.23 0.27
CA GLN A 179 -22.30 -61.77 0.21
C GLN A 179 -22.68 -61.00 1.48
N PRO A 180 -23.52 -59.96 1.40
CA PRO A 180 -23.99 -59.26 2.57
C PRO A 180 -24.73 -60.16 3.55
N VAL A 181 -24.37 -60.09 4.83
CA VAL A 181 -25.11 -60.79 5.89
C VAL A 181 -26.48 -60.15 6.07
N LYS A 182 -27.48 -60.98 6.39
CA LYS A 182 -28.90 -60.58 6.47
C LYS A 182 -29.17 -59.39 7.40
N ASP A 183 -28.39 -59.26 8.47
CA ASP A 183 -28.57 -58.19 9.47
C ASP A 183 -27.75 -56.93 9.16
N SER A 184 -27.19 -56.80 7.95
CA SER A 184 -26.43 -55.62 7.53
C SER A 184 -27.29 -54.37 7.53
N GLY A 185 -26.76 -53.29 8.09
CA GLY A 185 -27.44 -51.99 8.19
C GLY A 185 -26.59 -50.85 7.65
N ARG A 186 -26.81 -49.66 8.21
CA ARG A 186 -26.21 -48.39 7.79
C ARG A 186 -24.94 -48.00 8.56
N ASP A 187 -24.48 -48.84 9.48
CA ASP A 187 -23.37 -48.54 10.39
C ASP A 187 -23.59 -47.25 11.20
N LEU A 188 -24.77 -47.10 11.82
CA LEU A 188 -25.13 -45.93 12.64
C LEU A 188 -25.57 -46.33 14.04
N ALA A 189 -25.09 -45.59 15.04
CA ALA A 189 -25.56 -45.69 16.42
C ALA A 189 -25.99 -44.32 16.95
N LEU A 190 -27.13 -44.29 17.64
CA LEU A 190 -27.61 -43.15 18.41
C LEU A 190 -27.29 -43.39 19.89
N LEU A 191 -26.49 -42.51 20.46
CA LEU A 191 -26.08 -42.56 21.86
C LEU A 191 -26.81 -41.50 22.68
N ARG A 192 -26.97 -41.77 23.97
CA ARG A 192 -27.51 -40.85 24.97
C ARG A 192 -26.54 -40.72 26.14
N VAL A 193 -26.11 -39.50 26.42
CA VAL A 193 -25.40 -39.15 27.68
C VAL A 193 -26.38 -38.56 28.69
N LYS A 194 -25.91 -38.16 29.88
CA LYS A 194 -26.73 -37.43 30.85
C LYS A 194 -27.31 -36.13 30.26
N ASP A 195 -28.46 -35.69 30.77
CA ASP A 195 -29.05 -34.40 30.43
C ASP A 195 -28.08 -33.26 30.76
N GLY A 196 -27.99 -32.31 29.83
CA GLY A 196 -27.09 -31.16 29.93
C GLY A 196 -27.33 -30.21 28.76
N VAL A 197 -26.46 -29.20 28.66
CA VAL A 197 -26.42 -28.29 27.52
C VAL A 197 -25.15 -28.56 26.75
N TYR A 198 -25.30 -29.00 25.51
CA TYR A 198 -24.20 -29.34 24.62
C TYR A 198 -24.32 -28.57 23.30
N PRO A 199 -23.20 -28.21 22.65
CA PRO A 199 -23.21 -27.81 21.24
C PRO A 199 -23.83 -28.92 20.39
N ALA A 200 -24.47 -28.58 19.28
CA ALA A 200 -25.12 -29.57 18.41
C ALA A 200 -24.98 -29.21 16.93
N LEU A 201 -24.89 -30.20 16.05
CA LEU A 201 -24.80 -29.96 14.60
C LEU A 201 -26.12 -30.24 13.89
N ALA A 202 -26.45 -29.34 12.95
CA ALA A 202 -27.58 -29.53 12.06
C ALA A 202 -27.20 -30.43 10.89
N LEU A 203 -28.16 -31.22 10.41
CA LEU A 203 -28.02 -31.96 9.16
C LEU A 203 -28.33 -31.03 7.98
N THR A 204 -27.56 -31.14 6.90
CA THR A 204 -27.77 -30.33 5.71
C THR A 204 -29.13 -30.60 5.07
N ALA A 205 -29.90 -29.55 4.72
CA ALA A 205 -31.21 -29.71 4.08
C ALA A 205 -31.12 -29.95 2.56
N ARG A 206 -29.96 -29.64 1.96
CA ARG A 206 -29.71 -29.77 0.52
C ARG A 206 -29.12 -31.14 0.18
N ASP A 207 -29.35 -31.58 -1.05
CA ASP A 207 -28.62 -32.73 -1.58
C ASP A 207 -27.17 -32.34 -1.87
N THR A 208 -26.26 -33.25 -1.53
CA THR A 208 -24.82 -33.11 -1.78
C THR A 208 -24.53 -33.29 -3.27
N LYS A 209 -23.55 -32.54 -3.79
CA LYS A 209 -23.10 -32.59 -5.19
C LYS A 209 -21.60 -32.86 -5.26
N ILE A 210 -21.15 -33.42 -6.38
CA ILE A 210 -19.72 -33.57 -6.67
C ILE A 210 -19.09 -32.18 -6.70
N GLY A 211 -17.94 -32.03 -6.03
CA GLY A 211 -17.24 -30.76 -5.86
C GLY A 211 -17.66 -29.93 -4.65
N ASP A 212 -18.72 -30.32 -3.93
CA ASP A 212 -19.05 -29.67 -2.65
C ASP A 212 -17.87 -29.83 -1.67
N PRO A 213 -17.47 -28.77 -0.95
CA PRO A 213 -16.40 -28.85 0.04
C PRO A 213 -16.82 -29.74 1.20
N VAL A 214 -15.87 -30.51 1.71
CA VAL A 214 -16.08 -31.42 2.84
C VAL A 214 -14.97 -31.23 3.86
N HIS A 215 -15.38 -31.02 5.11
CA HIS A 215 -14.48 -30.98 6.26
C HIS A 215 -14.87 -32.10 7.22
N ILE A 216 -14.01 -33.10 7.39
CA ILE A 216 -14.23 -34.20 8.33
C ILE A 216 -13.62 -33.81 9.67
N LEU A 217 -14.41 -33.88 10.73
CA LEU A 217 -13.96 -33.62 12.09
C LEU A 217 -13.89 -34.92 12.87
N GLY A 218 -12.79 -35.16 13.58
CA GLY A 218 -12.68 -36.33 14.44
C GLY A 218 -11.35 -36.49 15.17
N PHE A 219 -11.19 -37.62 15.82
CA PHE A 219 -10.02 -37.97 16.64
C PHE A 219 -9.25 -39.10 15.95
N PRO A 220 -8.42 -38.80 14.94
CA PRO A 220 -7.64 -39.83 14.29
C PRO A 220 -6.68 -40.47 15.30
N GLY A 221 -6.58 -41.80 15.31
CA GLY A 221 -5.80 -42.55 16.29
C GLY A 221 -4.33 -42.12 16.37
N VAL A 222 -3.77 -41.61 15.26
CA VAL A 222 -2.43 -41.02 15.25
C VAL A 222 -2.28 -39.84 16.19
N VAL A 223 -3.30 -38.99 16.38
CA VAL A 223 -3.25 -37.86 17.33
C VAL A 223 -3.28 -38.34 18.78
N LEU A 224 -3.87 -39.51 19.04
CA LEU A 224 -3.90 -40.12 20.36
C LEU A 224 -2.58 -40.84 20.72
N SER A 225 -1.80 -41.26 19.71
CA SER A 225 -0.61 -42.10 19.90
C SER A 225 0.71 -41.52 19.37
N HIS A 226 0.72 -40.31 18.79
CA HIS A 226 1.91 -39.72 18.17
C HIS A 226 3.04 -39.47 19.18
N GLU A 227 4.26 -39.87 18.85
CA GLU A 227 5.41 -39.81 19.76
C GLU A 227 5.84 -38.37 20.11
N LEU A 228 5.63 -37.43 19.19
CA LEU A 228 5.95 -36.01 19.40
C LEU A 228 4.90 -35.22 20.19
N LEU A 229 3.70 -35.78 20.41
CA LEU A 229 2.63 -35.08 21.12
C LEU A 229 2.66 -35.42 22.61
N ARG A 230 2.50 -34.40 23.47
CA ARG A 230 2.46 -34.65 24.91
C ARG A 230 1.16 -35.37 25.28
N ARG A 231 1.29 -36.45 26.05
CA ARG A 231 0.16 -37.30 26.47
C ARG A 231 -0.63 -36.73 27.66
N ASP A 232 -0.15 -35.64 28.25
CA ASP A 232 -0.81 -34.93 29.37
C ASP A 232 -1.84 -33.89 28.90
N VAL A 233 -1.93 -33.63 27.59
CA VAL A 233 -2.86 -32.66 27.00
C VAL A 233 -4.13 -33.36 26.55
N THR A 234 -5.29 -32.76 26.84
CA THR A 234 -6.58 -33.24 26.36
C THR A 234 -6.60 -33.29 24.83
N PRO A 235 -6.91 -34.45 24.23
CA PRO A 235 -7.04 -34.58 22.78
C PRO A 235 -8.05 -33.58 22.21
N GLU A 236 -7.68 -32.91 21.12
CA GLU A 236 -8.52 -31.98 20.38
C GLU A 236 -8.91 -32.61 19.03
N ALA A 237 -10.16 -32.40 18.59
CA ALA A 237 -10.59 -32.91 17.28
C ALA A 237 -9.74 -32.28 16.16
N SER A 238 -9.26 -33.14 15.25
CA SER A 238 -8.59 -32.75 14.02
C SER A 238 -9.59 -32.54 12.90
N VAL A 239 -9.19 -31.75 11.90
CA VAL A 239 -10.00 -31.47 10.72
C VAL A 239 -9.21 -31.83 9.48
N THR A 240 -9.82 -32.61 8.59
CA THR A 240 -9.30 -32.89 7.25
C THR A 240 -10.23 -32.31 6.20
N ASN A 241 -9.64 -31.72 5.17
CA ASN A 241 -10.36 -31.01 4.13
C ASN A 241 -10.28 -31.77 2.81
N GLY A 242 -11.35 -31.72 2.04
CA GLY A 242 -11.44 -32.22 0.67
C GLY A 242 -12.77 -31.81 0.05
N ALA A 243 -13.26 -32.62 -0.87
CA ALA A 243 -14.53 -32.41 -1.54
C ALA A 243 -15.27 -33.74 -1.72
N VAL A 244 -16.54 -33.64 -2.10
CA VAL A 244 -17.27 -34.79 -2.63
C VAL A 244 -16.71 -35.17 -3.99
N SER A 245 -16.20 -36.38 -4.11
CA SER A 245 -15.57 -36.89 -5.34
C SER A 245 -16.53 -37.76 -6.17
N GLY A 246 -17.60 -38.28 -5.56
CA GLY A 246 -18.58 -39.09 -6.26
C GLY A 246 -19.61 -39.75 -5.35
N PHE A 247 -20.50 -40.52 -5.96
CA PHE A 247 -21.47 -41.36 -5.27
C PHE A 247 -21.27 -42.79 -5.74
N LYS A 248 -21.44 -43.74 -4.83
CA LYS A 248 -21.32 -45.19 -5.10
C LYS A 248 -22.39 -45.93 -4.30
N PRO A 249 -23.00 -47.00 -4.85
CA PRO A 249 -23.74 -47.94 -4.03
C PRO A 249 -22.76 -48.83 -3.26
N ASP A 250 -23.10 -49.19 -2.03
CA ASP A 250 -22.43 -50.25 -1.28
C ASP A 250 -22.91 -51.66 -1.72
N ALA A 251 -22.44 -52.71 -1.05
CA ALA A 251 -22.77 -54.09 -1.41
C ALA A 251 -24.25 -54.46 -1.20
N ILE A 252 -25.01 -53.66 -0.46
CA ILE A 252 -26.46 -53.83 -0.25
C ILE A 252 -27.29 -52.80 -1.05
N GLY A 253 -26.67 -52.13 -2.02
CA GLY A 253 -27.34 -51.21 -2.95
C GLY A 253 -27.65 -49.85 -2.35
N GLN A 254 -27.02 -49.49 -1.23
CA GLN A 254 -27.25 -48.25 -0.54
C GLN A 254 -26.27 -47.16 -0.97
N ASP A 255 -26.75 -45.93 -1.18
CA ASP A 255 -25.87 -44.82 -1.56
C ASP A 255 -24.87 -44.46 -0.44
N VAL A 256 -23.61 -44.27 -0.83
CA VAL A 256 -22.54 -43.66 -0.04
C VAL A 256 -21.89 -42.50 -0.80
N ILE A 257 -21.41 -41.50 -0.07
CA ILE A 257 -20.70 -40.35 -0.62
C ILE A 257 -19.21 -40.67 -0.60
N GLN A 258 -18.55 -40.64 -1.75
CA GLN A 258 -17.10 -40.74 -1.84
C GLN A 258 -16.48 -39.34 -1.66
N THR A 259 -15.42 -39.25 -0.86
CA THR A 259 -14.64 -38.03 -0.66
C THR A 259 -13.14 -38.30 -0.74
N ASP A 260 -12.41 -37.30 -1.23
CA ASP A 260 -10.95 -37.28 -1.25
C ASP A 260 -10.34 -36.70 0.04
N ALA A 261 -11.18 -36.18 0.94
CA ALA A 261 -10.74 -35.67 2.23
C ALA A 261 -10.03 -36.78 3.02
N PRO A 262 -8.79 -36.57 3.49
CA PRO A 262 -8.02 -37.61 4.17
C PRO A 262 -8.74 -38.14 5.41
N ALA A 263 -8.67 -39.44 5.63
CA ALA A 263 -9.24 -40.07 6.81
C ALA A 263 -8.32 -41.19 7.32
N ALA A 264 -8.37 -41.41 8.63
CA ALA A 264 -7.62 -42.46 9.30
C ALA A 264 -8.53 -43.17 10.31
N HIS A 265 -8.05 -44.30 10.83
CA HIS A 265 -8.70 -44.96 11.96
C HIS A 265 -8.90 -43.96 13.11
N GLY A 266 -10.06 -43.98 13.75
CA GLY A 266 -10.49 -42.99 14.76
C GLY A 266 -11.38 -41.86 14.22
N ASN A 267 -11.35 -41.56 12.91
CA ASN A 267 -12.30 -40.61 12.30
C ASN A 267 -13.70 -41.19 12.10
N SER A 268 -13.83 -42.52 12.12
CA SER A 268 -15.11 -43.22 11.99
C SER A 268 -16.12 -42.73 13.02
N GLY A 269 -17.31 -42.38 12.55
CA GLY A 269 -18.42 -41.79 13.29
C GLY A 269 -18.39 -40.27 13.37
N GLY A 270 -17.30 -39.65 12.89
CA GLY A 270 -17.14 -38.20 12.86
C GLY A 270 -18.03 -37.52 11.81
N PRO A 271 -18.48 -36.28 12.06
CA PRO A 271 -19.27 -35.53 11.10
C PRO A 271 -18.39 -34.99 9.97
N ALA A 272 -18.90 -35.10 8.75
CA ALA A 272 -18.42 -34.36 7.59
C ALA A 272 -19.34 -33.15 7.38
N ILE A 273 -18.79 -31.93 7.40
CA ILE A 273 -19.54 -30.67 7.24
C ILE A 273 -19.17 -29.94 5.95
N THR A 274 -20.03 -29.02 5.54
CA THR A 274 -19.76 -28.01 4.48
C THR A 274 -19.42 -26.64 5.08
N ASP A 275 -19.09 -25.67 4.21
CA ASP A 275 -18.81 -24.27 4.56
C ASP A 275 -19.94 -23.56 5.33
N ASP A 276 -21.15 -24.11 5.35
CA ASP A 276 -22.29 -23.60 6.13
C ASP A 276 -22.39 -24.21 7.54
N ALA A 277 -21.38 -24.99 7.96
CA ALA A 277 -21.32 -25.75 9.21
C ALA A 277 -22.40 -26.83 9.38
N SER A 278 -23.12 -27.20 8.31
CA SER A 278 -24.10 -28.29 8.32
C SER A 278 -23.46 -29.62 7.94
N VAL A 279 -23.93 -30.71 8.55
CA VAL A 279 -23.41 -32.07 8.33
C VAL A 279 -23.98 -32.63 7.02
N VAL A 280 -23.09 -33.01 6.10
CA VAL A 280 -23.41 -33.67 4.84
C VAL A 280 -23.35 -35.19 4.93
N GLY A 281 -22.59 -35.73 5.90
CA GLY A 281 -22.52 -37.16 6.14
C GLY A 281 -21.72 -37.54 7.37
N VAL A 282 -21.67 -38.84 7.65
CA VAL A 282 -20.92 -39.44 8.76
C VAL A 282 -19.80 -40.29 8.17
N MET A 283 -18.54 -40.00 8.55
CA MET A 283 -17.40 -40.81 8.14
C MET A 283 -17.59 -42.25 8.62
N THR A 284 -17.44 -43.26 7.76
CA THR A 284 -17.64 -44.68 8.13
C THR A 284 -16.37 -45.52 7.96
N PHE A 285 -15.92 -45.73 6.72
CA PHE A 285 -14.77 -46.58 6.44
C PHE A 285 -13.78 -45.91 5.49
N VAL A 286 -12.50 -46.25 5.72
CA VAL A 286 -11.39 -45.93 4.85
C VAL A 286 -11.10 -47.12 3.96
N SER A 287 -10.68 -46.88 2.73
CA SER A 287 -10.28 -47.98 1.84
C SER A 287 -8.86 -48.44 2.15
N LEU A 288 -8.64 -49.75 2.18
CA LEU A 288 -7.33 -50.35 2.43
C LEU A 288 -6.79 -50.98 1.14
N SER A 289 -5.48 -50.85 0.91
CA SER A 289 -4.78 -51.50 -0.19
C SER A 289 -4.91 -53.01 -0.07
N PRO A 290 -5.30 -53.74 -1.14
CA PRO A 290 -5.32 -55.20 -1.15
C PRO A 290 -3.96 -55.81 -0.82
N THR A 291 -2.88 -55.10 -1.20
CA THR A 291 -1.49 -55.46 -0.92
C THR A 291 -0.96 -54.57 0.19
N GLY A 292 -0.95 -55.10 1.42
CA GLY A 292 -0.26 -54.48 2.56
C GLY A 292 -1.13 -53.68 3.53
N GLY A 293 -2.45 -53.60 3.33
CA GLY A 293 -3.39 -53.04 4.32
C GLY A 293 -3.21 -51.54 4.61
N ALA A 294 -2.41 -50.83 3.81
CA ALA A 294 -2.23 -49.39 3.92
C ALA A 294 -3.50 -48.64 3.48
N ILE A 295 -3.82 -47.52 4.11
CA ILE A 295 -4.98 -46.70 3.75
C ILE A 295 -4.77 -46.06 2.38
N VAL A 296 -5.71 -46.28 1.46
CA VAL A 296 -5.78 -45.63 0.15
C VAL A 296 -6.20 -44.18 0.34
N GLN A 297 -5.28 -43.26 0.05
CA GLN A 297 -5.56 -41.83 0.13
C GLN A 297 -6.56 -41.40 -0.95
N GLY A 298 -7.41 -40.43 -0.62
CA GLY A 298 -8.37 -39.86 -1.56
C GLY A 298 -9.59 -40.75 -1.87
N PHE A 299 -9.78 -41.85 -1.14
CA PHE A 299 -10.85 -42.82 -1.39
C PHE A 299 -11.54 -43.25 -0.10
N ASN A 300 -12.31 -42.31 0.48
CA ASN A 300 -13.03 -42.49 1.74
C ASN A 300 -14.53 -42.33 1.54
N PHE A 301 -15.33 -42.88 2.46
CA PHE A 301 -16.78 -42.95 2.31
C PHE A 301 -17.52 -42.36 3.51
N LEU A 302 -18.60 -41.63 3.20
CA LEU A 302 -19.51 -41.03 4.17
C LEU A 302 -20.91 -41.63 4.00
N ILE A 303 -21.57 -41.89 5.12
CA ILE A 303 -23.00 -42.17 5.19
C ILE A 303 -23.75 -40.84 4.98
N PRO A 304 -24.59 -40.69 3.94
CA PRO A 304 -25.29 -39.44 3.65
C PRO A 304 -26.16 -38.92 4.80
N ALA A 305 -26.26 -37.59 4.97
CA ALA A 305 -27.15 -36.95 5.95
C ALA A 305 -28.64 -37.35 5.78
N LYS A 306 -29.09 -37.67 4.56
CA LYS A 306 -30.45 -38.20 4.31
C LYS A 306 -30.71 -39.54 5.00
N ASP A 307 -29.68 -40.37 5.12
CA ASP A 307 -29.78 -41.67 5.76
C ASP A 307 -29.73 -41.52 7.28
N VAL A 308 -28.95 -40.56 7.80
CA VAL A 308 -29.01 -40.17 9.21
C VAL A 308 -30.42 -39.67 9.58
N ARG A 309 -31.04 -38.81 8.76
CA ARG A 309 -32.44 -38.38 8.96
C ARG A 309 -33.41 -39.58 9.00
N THR A 310 -33.24 -40.53 8.09
CA THR A 310 -34.07 -41.73 8.04
C THR A 310 -33.88 -42.60 9.28
N PHE A 311 -32.64 -42.76 9.72
CA PHE A 311 -32.29 -43.47 10.94
C PHE A 311 -32.88 -42.81 12.20
N LEU A 312 -33.05 -41.49 12.23
CA LEU A 312 -33.61 -40.76 13.36
C LEU A 312 -35.15 -40.76 13.44
N LYS A 313 -35.85 -41.31 12.44
CA LYS A 313 -37.31 -41.46 12.51
C LYS A 313 -37.71 -42.19 13.80
N ASP A 314 -38.82 -41.75 14.39
CA ASP A 314 -39.37 -42.29 15.64
C ASP A 314 -38.48 -42.07 16.88
N THR A 315 -37.60 -41.07 16.84
CA THR A 315 -36.80 -40.63 18.00
C THR A 315 -37.17 -39.19 18.38
N PRO A 316 -36.95 -38.76 19.64
CA PRO A 316 -37.22 -37.39 20.07
C PRO A 316 -36.15 -36.37 19.61
N VAL A 317 -35.15 -36.82 18.85
CA VAL A 317 -33.96 -36.05 18.45
C VAL A 317 -34.34 -34.96 17.46
N ARG A 318 -33.82 -33.74 17.69
CA ARG A 318 -34.01 -32.61 16.79
C ARG A 318 -32.64 -32.09 16.35
N PRO A 319 -32.19 -32.44 15.13
CA PRO A 319 -30.86 -32.10 14.65
C PRO A 319 -30.54 -30.60 14.72
N GLY A 320 -29.42 -30.26 15.36
CA GLY A 320 -28.93 -28.88 15.51
C GLY A 320 -29.57 -28.06 16.63
N GLU A 321 -30.59 -28.58 17.31
CA GLU A 321 -31.24 -27.86 18.42
C GLU A 321 -30.32 -27.80 19.63
N SER A 322 -29.96 -26.60 20.08
CA SER A 322 -29.13 -26.38 21.27
C SER A 322 -29.27 -24.94 21.78
N THR A 323 -29.29 -24.77 23.10
CA THR A 323 -29.23 -23.43 23.73
C THR A 323 -27.81 -22.86 23.75
N PHE A 324 -26.78 -23.69 23.54
CA PHE A 324 -25.39 -23.25 23.40
C PHE A 324 -25.14 -22.57 22.04
N ASN A 325 -25.68 -23.15 20.96
CA ASN A 325 -25.36 -22.74 19.58
C ASN A 325 -25.61 -21.24 19.30
N PRO A 326 -26.74 -20.61 19.70
CA PRO A 326 -26.97 -19.19 19.42
C PRO A 326 -25.95 -18.27 20.08
N LEU A 327 -25.50 -18.60 21.30
CA LEU A 327 -24.50 -17.81 22.03
C LEU A 327 -23.12 -17.94 21.40
N TRP A 328 -22.74 -19.17 21.06
CA TRP A 328 -21.48 -19.44 20.38
C TRP A 328 -21.42 -18.76 19.01
N ALA A 329 -22.45 -18.91 18.20
CA ALA A 329 -22.58 -18.25 16.90
C ALA A 329 -22.50 -16.72 17.03
N ALA A 330 -23.29 -16.11 17.93
CA ALA A 330 -23.28 -14.67 18.13
C ALA A 330 -21.92 -14.14 18.63
N GLY A 331 -21.20 -14.94 19.43
CA GLY A 331 -19.86 -14.60 19.90
C GLY A 331 -18.82 -14.66 18.78
N LEU A 332 -18.87 -15.70 17.93
CA LEU A 332 -18.03 -15.80 16.73
C LEU A 332 -18.34 -14.67 15.73
N ASP A 333 -19.62 -14.44 15.43
CA ASP A 333 -20.06 -13.35 14.54
C ASP A 333 -19.50 -12.00 15.00
N ALA A 334 -19.56 -11.72 16.31
CA ALA A 334 -19.00 -10.51 16.87
C ALA A 334 -17.46 -10.49 16.81
N LEU A 335 -16.79 -11.64 16.99
CA LEU A 335 -15.34 -11.76 16.93
C LEU A 335 -14.83 -11.45 15.52
N PHE A 336 -15.44 -12.05 14.48
CA PHE A 336 -15.08 -11.84 13.08
C PHE A 336 -15.43 -10.44 12.58
N GLN A 337 -16.45 -9.80 13.15
CA GLN A 337 -16.81 -8.40 12.85
C GLN A 337 -16.03 -7.39 13.71
N GLU A 338 -14.97 -7.81 14.40
CA GLU A 338 -14.12 -6.98 15.25
C GLU A 338 -14.86 -6.29 16.42
N ARG A 339 -16.03 -6.79 16.80
CA ARG A 339 -16.83 -6.32 17.95
C ARG A 339 -16.42 -7.06 19.23
N TYR A 340 -15.16 -6.90 19.63
CA TYR A 340 -14.52 -7.74 20.65
C TYR A 340 -15.20 -7.74 22.02
N SER A 341 -15.76 -6.61 22.47
CA SER A 341 -16.47 -6.56 23.76
C SER A 341 -17.76 -7.40 23.74
N THR A 342 -18.50 -7.36 22.63
CA THR A 342 -19.69 -8.20 22.44
C THR A 342 -19.29 -9.66 22.29
N ALA A 343 -18.21 -9.94 21.56
CA ALA A 343 -17.66 -11.28 21.41
C ALA A 343 -17.32 -11.88 22.78
N ALA A 344 -16.49 -11.20 23.59
CA ALA A 344 -16.09 -11.66 24.91
C ALA A 344 -17.31 -11.95 25.81
N ALA A 345 -18.32 -11.08 25.82
CA ALA A 345 -19.53 -11.28 26.63
C ALA A 345 -20.32 -12.54 26.22
N ARG A 346 -20.55 -12.74 24.91
CA ARG A 346 -21.30 -13.90 24.38
C ARG A 346 -20.52 -15.20 24.52
N LEU A 347 -19.23 -15.18 24.26
CA LEU A 347 -18.34 -16.32 24.42
C LEU A 347 -18.20 -16.75 25.89
N ALA A 348 -18.18 -15.80 26.82
CA ALA A 348 -18.21 -16.10 28.25
C ALA A 348 -19.55 -16.70 28.71
N GLU A 349 -20.66 -16.33 28.07
CA GLU A 349 -21.97 -16.96 28.30
C GLU A 349 -21.99 -18.40 27.77
N ALA A 350 -21.50 -18.63 26.55
CA ALA A 350 -21.36 -19.98 25.98
C ALA A 350 -20.46 -20.88 26.86
N ASN A 351 -19.32 -20.36 27.33
CA ASN A 351 -18.42 -21.08 28.23
C ASN A 351 -19.06 -21.38 29.61
N ARG A 352 -20.06 -20.62 30.06
CA ARG A 352 -20.78 -20.95 31.31
C ARG A 352 -21.73 -22.12 31.13
N LEU A 353 -22.30 -22.33 29.93
CA LEU A 353 -23.20 -23.44 29.64
C LEU A 353 -22.44 -24.77 29.52
N THR A 354 -21.32 -24.77 28.80
CA THR A 354 -20.46 -25.95 28.64
C THR A 354 -19.01 -25.56 28.92
N PRO A 355 -18.56 -25.64 30.18
CA PRO A 355 -17.27 -25.11 30.58
C PRO A 355 -16.07 -25.79 29.93
N ASN A 356 -15.07 -24.97 29.64
CA ASN A 356 -13.71 -25.38 29.27
C ASN A 356 -13.59 -26.14 27.94
N LEU A 357 -14.58 -26.05 27.04
CA LEU A 357 -14.40 -26.50 25.67
C LEU A 357 -13.23 -25.72 25.04
N VAL A 358 -12.29 -26.44 24.42
CA VAL A 358 -10.98 -25.89 24.01
C VAL A 358 -11.13 -24.69 23.08
N ASP A 359 -11.93 -24.81 22.03
CA ASP A 359 -12.15 -23.74 21.04
C ASP A 359 -12.89 -22.54 21.64
N VAL A 360 -13.81 -22.78 22.57
CA VAL A 360 -14.54 -21.71 23.27
C VAL A 360 -13.60 -20.91 24.15
N LYS A 361 -12.75 -21.59 24.91
CA LYS A 361 -11.73 -20.96 25.76
C LYS A 361 -10.73 -20.17 24.92
N ARG A 362 -10.29 -20.72 23.78
CA ARG A 362 -9.37 -20.06 22.86
C ARG A 362 -9.97 -18.79 22.27
N ALA A 363 -11.19 -18.86 21.74
CA ALA A 363 -11.88 -17.70 21.17
C ALA A 363 -12.21 -16.64 22.22
N LEU A 364 -12.61 -17.05 23.43
CA LEU A 364 -12.85 -16.12 24.54
C LEU A 364 -11.56 -15.39 24.94
N ALA A 365 -10.45 -16.11 25.10
CA ALA A 365 -9.16 -15.51 25.42
C ALA A 365 -8.69 -14.53 24.33
N GLU A 366 -8.87 -14.88 23.05
CA GLU A 366 -8.59 -13.98 21.92
C GLU A 366 -9.45 -12.71 21.99
N ALA A 367 -10.75 -12.86 22.22
CA ALA A 367 -11.67 -11.72 22.33
C ALA A 367 -11.27 -10.81 23.51
N GLU A 368 -11.02 -11.36 24.69
CA GLU A 368 -10.58 -10.61 25.87
C GLU A 368 -9.23 -9.91 25.63
N GLN A 369 -8.29 -10.57 24.95
CA GLN A 369 -7.01 -9.98 24.60
C GLN A 369 -7.18 -8.80 23.64
N LYS A 370 -8.05 -8.92 22.63
CA LYS A 370 -8.34 -7.85 21.67
C LYS A 370 -9.19 -6.72 22.27
N VAL A 371 -9.96 -6.98 23.33
CA VAL A 371 -10.59 -5.91 24.14
C VAL A 371 -9.51 -5.11 24.88
N LYS A 372 -8.53 -5.79 25.50
CA LYS A 372 -7.43 -5.13 26.24
C LYS A 372 -6.47 -4.40 25.29
N ASN A 373 -6.18 -5.01 24.14
CA ASN A 373 -5.23 -4.53 23.14
C ASN A 373 -5.91 -4.50 21.77
N PRO A 374 -6.75 -3.49 21.48
CA PRO A 374 -7.43 -3.41 20.21
C PRO A 374 -6.42 -3.25 19.07
N PRO A 375 -6.62 -3.92 17.92
CA PRO A 375 -5.76 -3.74 16.77
C PRO A 375 -5.78 -2.27 16.32
N PRO A 376 -4.64 -1.73 15.85
CA PRO A 376 -4.58 -0.36 15.38
C PRO A 376 -5.50 -0.19 14.17
N ARG A 377 -6.43 0.77 14.25
CA ARG A 377 -7.24 1.11 13.09
C ARG A 377 -6.33 1.71 12.01
N PRO A 378 -6.49 1.34 10.73
CA PRO A 378 -5.71 1.94 9.67
C PRO A 378 -5.89 3.46 9.71
N PHE A 379 -4.78 4.20 9.77
CA PHE A 379 -4.82 5.65 9.70
C PHE A 379 -5.58 6.06 8.42
N PRO A 380 -6.49 7.04 8.47
CA PRO A 380 -7.35 7.36 7.34
C PRO A 380 -6.57 8.12 6.26
N TRP A 381 -5.73 7.39 5.52
CA TRP A 381 -4.89 7.94 4.46
C TRP A 381 -5.70 8.67 3.41
N ALA A 382 -6.95 8.26 3.14
CA ALA A 382 -7.86 8.98 2.26
C ALA A 382 -8.12 10.42 2.73
N TRP A 383 -8.35 10.64 4.04
CA TRP A 383 -8.60 11.97 4.59
C TRP A 383 -7.32 12.79 4.68
N ALA A 384 -6.19 12.17 5.05
CA ALA A 384 -4.90 12.84 5.08
C ALA A 384 -4.43 13.28 3.67
N THR A 385 -4.57 12.40 2.68
CA THR A 385 -4.24 12.71 1.27
C THR A 385 -5.17 13.78 0.70
N LEU A 386 -6.47 13.73 0.99
CA LEU A 386 -7.40 14.79 0.62
C LEU A 386 -7.00 16.14 1.24
N GLY A 387 -6.67 16.15 2.54
CA GLY A 387 -6.23 17.35 3.26
C GLY A 387 -4.95 17.97 2.66
N VAL A 388 -3.92 17.15 2.43
CA VAL A 388 -2.66 17.60 1.81
C VAL A 388 -2.91 18.10 0.39
N THR A 389 -3.70 17.38 -0.42
CA THR A 389 -3.99 17.76 -1.81
C THR A 389 -4.72 19.10 -1.87
N LEU A 390 -5.71 19.34 -1.01
CA LEU A 390 -6.43 20.62 -0.93
C LEU A 390 -5.51 21.76 -0.49
N LEU A 391 -4.64 21.53 0.50
CA LEU A 391 -3.64 22.51 0.94
C LEU A 391 -2.64 22.85 -0.18
N SER A 392 -2.13 21.84 -0.89
CA SER A 392 -1.21 22.04 -2.02
C SER A 392 -1.89 22.77 -3.18
N ALA A 393 -3.14 22.41 -3.51
CA ALA A 393 -3.92 23.09 -4.56
C ALA A 393 -4.20 24.56 -4.21
N ALA A 394 -4.56 24.85 -2.95
CA ALA A 394 -4.76 26.21 -2.47
C ALA A 394 -3.46 27.03 -2.51
N GLY A 395 -2.34 26.45 -2.04
CA GLY A 395 -1.02 27.07 -2.10
C GLY A 395 -0.57 27.36 -3.54
N PHE A 396 -0.75 26.38 -4.45
CA PHE A 396 -0.46 26.55 -5.87
C PHE A 396 -1.34 27.63 -6.51
N GLY A 397 -2.65 27.62 -6.24
CA GLY A 397 -3.60 28.62 -6.72
C GLY A 397 -3.24 30.04 -6.28
N ALA A 398 -2.83 30.23 -5.03
CA ALA A 398 -2.39 31.52 -4.50
C ALA A 398 -1.10 32.02 -5.18
N LEU A 399 -0.10 31.15 -5.36
CA LEU A 399 1.15 31.49 -6.06
C LEU A 399 0.90 31.80 -7.54
N TRP A 400 0.08 30.99 -8.21
CA TRP A 400 -0.29 31.18 -9.61
C TRP A 400 -1.06 32.48 -9.81
N GLY A 401 -2.06 32.75 -8.96
CA GLY A 401 -2.83 34.00 -8.96
C GLY A 401 -1.92 35.22 -8.78
N ARG A 402 -1.03 35.20 -7.78
CA ARG A 402 -0.06 36.28 -7.55
C ARG A 402 0.86 36.49 -8.75
N ARG A 403 1.36 35.41 -9.37
CA ARG A 403 2.22 35.47 -10.57
C ARG A 403 1.48 36.01 -11.80
N TRP A 404 0.21 35.62 -11.99
CA TRP A 404 -0.63 36.09 -13.08
C TRP A 404 -0.94 37.58 -12.94
N TRP A 405 -1.37 38.03 -11.76
CA TRP A 405 -1.63 39.46 -11.49
C TRP A 405 -0.40 40.34 -11.70
N LYS A 406 0.79 39.88 -11.30
CA LYS A 406 2.06 40.59 -11.55
C LYS A 406 2.36 40.70 -13.05
N ASN A 407 2.11 39.66 -13.85
CA ASN A 407 2.58 39.62 -15.24
C ASN A 407 1.54 39.97 -16.31
N ARG A 408 0.24 40.06 -15.98
CA ARG A 408 -0.85 40.22 -16.97
C ARG A 408 -0.73 41.45 -17.89
N PHE A 409 -0.01 42.48 -17.47
CA PHE A 409 0.19 43.72 -18.22
C PHE A 409 1.58 43.86 -18.84
N ARG A 410 2.48 42.89 -18.63
CA ARG A 410 3.83 42.91 -19.20
C ARG A 410 3.82 42.29 -20.59
N ILE A 411 4.59 42.87 -21.52
CA ILE A 411 4.80 42.37 -22.87
C ILE A 411 6.29 42.14 -23.10
N LEU A 412 6.65 41.02 -23.74
CA LEU A 412 8.04 40.73 -24.08
C LEU A 412 8.50 41.58 -25.28
N PRO A 413 9.79 41.94 -25.38
CA PRO A 413 10.31 42.67 -26.55
C PRO A 413 9.98 42.01 -27.88
N THR A 414 10.12 40.68 -27.98
CA THR A 414 9.76 39.91 -29.18
C THR A 414 8.27 40.00 -29.52
N GLN A 415 7.38 40.03 -28.52
CA GLN A 415 5.95 40.19 -28.74
C GLN A 415 5.60 41.58 -29.27
N VAL A 416 6.34 42.62 -28.87
CA VAL A 416 6.19 43.97 -29.43
C VAL A 416 6.57 43.98 -30.90
N ILE A 417 7.67 43.32 -31.29
CA ILE A 417 8.05 43.18 -32.70
C ILE A 417 6.98 42.43 -33.50
N THR A 418 6.45 41.33 -32.97
CA THR A 418 5.35 40.61 -33.62
C THR A 418 4.09 41.45 -33.78
N LEU A 419 3.80 42.38 -32.85
CA LEU A 419 2.70 43.33 -33.03
C LEU A 419 2.97 44.25 -34.23
N ILE A 420 4.19 44.79 -34.32
CA ILE A 420 4.62 45.68 -35.42
C ILE A 420 4.54 44.96 -36.77
N GLU A 421 5.05 43.73 -36.86
CA GLU A 421 4.98 42.90 -38.07
C GLU A 421 3.54 42.59 -38.51
N LYS A 422 2.61 42.49 -37.55
CA LYS A 422 1.18 42.30 -37.81
C LYS A 422 0.45 43.60 -38.18
N GLY A 423 1.16 44.69 -38.42
CA GLY A 423 0.60 45.99 -38.79
C GLY A 423 0.03 46.78 -37.61
N VAL A 424 0.29 46.35 -36.37
CA VAL A 424 -0.07 47.12 -35.16
C VAL A 424 1.14 47.92 -34.74
N SER A 425 1.09 49.25 -34.86
CA SER A 425 2.17 50.15 -34.43
C SER A 425 1.91 50.64 -32.99
N PRO A 426 2.44 49.98 -31.95
CA PRO A 426 2.31 50.48 -30.59
C PRO A 426 3.14 51.76 -30.41
N VAL A 427 2.62 52.69 -29.61
CA VAL A 427 3.41 53.85 -29.19
C VAL A 427 4.35 53.43 -28.08
N MET A 428 5.65 53.58 -28.34
CA MET A 428 6.70 53.33 -27.35
C MET A 428 6.81 54.55 -26.45
N LEU A 429 6.66 54.37 -25.14
CA LEU A 429 6.66 55.46 -24.16
C LEU A 429 7.87 55.35 -23.24
N ASP A 430 8.77 56.32 -23.33
CA ASP A 430 9.97 56.40 -22.50
C ASP A 430 9.65 57.10 -21.18
N VAL A 431 9.49 56.29 -20.13
CA VAL A 431 9.12 56.74 -18.78
C VAL A 431 10.25 56.59 -17.78
N ARG A 432 11.50 56.68 -18.24
CA ARG A 432 12.67 56.76 -17.36
C ARG A 432 12.63 58.06 -16.55
N SER A 433 13.24 58.09 -15.36
CA SER A 433 13.45 59.36 -14.63
C SER A 433 14.20 60.36 -15.50
N THR A 434 14.13 61.65 -15.17
CA THR A 434 14.89 62.69 -15.89
C THR A 434 16.38 62.36 -15.91
N THR A 435 16.96 62.00 -14.76
CA THR A 435 18.36 61.58 -14.66
C THR A 435 18.70 60.37 -15.53
N ASP A 436 17.90 59.29 -15.48
CA ASP A 436 18.16 58.06 -16.27
C ASP A 436 17.98 58.28 -17.78
N TYR A 437 17.16 59.26 -18.16
CA TYR A 437 17.04 59.66 -19.54
C TYR A 437 18.25 60.48 -19.94
N ASP A 438 18.58 61.56 -19.25
CA ASP A 438 19.63 62.47 -19.69
C ASP A 438 21.00 61.77 -19.80
N THR A 439 21.30 60.86 -18.87
CA THR A 439 22.56 60.06 -18.83
C THR A 439 22.59 58.87 -19.79
N SER A 440 21.50 58.60 -20.51
CA SER A 440 21.43 57.47 -21.42
C SER A 440 21.42 57.95 -22.87
N PRO A 441 22.41 57.56 -23.69
CA PRO A 441 22.49 58.04 -25.08
C PRO A 441 21.46 57.37 -26.00
N LEU A 442 20.76 56.33 -25.51
CA LEU A 442 19.86 55.47 -26.29
C LEU A 442 18.41 55.65 -25.86
N LYS A 443 17.50 55.52 -26.83
CA LYS A 443 16.05 55.38 -26.64
C LYS A 443 15.50 54.31 -27.60
N LEU A 444 14.29 53.82 -27.33
CA LEU A 444 13.62 52.92 -28.26
C LEU A 444 13.20 53.66 -29.54
N PRO A 445 13.12 52.98 -30.70
CA PRO A 445 12.73 53.60 -31.94
C PRO A 445 11.34 54.24 -31.86
N GLY A 446 11.21 55.48 -32.32
CA GLY A 446 9.95 56.24 -32.28
C GLY A 446 9.40 56.50 -30.87
N ALA A 447 10.22 56.36 -29.82
CA ALA A 447 9.75 56.52 -28.45
C ALA A 447 9.40 57.98 -28.13
N VAL A 448 8.19 58.16 -27.61
CA VAL A 448 7.69 59.42 -27.06
C VAL A 448 8.12 59.54 -25.60
N ARG A 449 8.62 60.70 -25.21
CA ARG A 449 9.06 60.96 -23.83
C ARG A 449 7.86 61.33 -22.95
N LEU A 450 7.73 60.69 -21.80
CA LEU A 450 6.84 61.14 -20.71
C LEU A 450 7.58 60.93 -19.39
N SER A 451 7.97 62.02 -18.72
CA SER A 451 8.63 61.88 -17.42
C SER A 451 7.63 61.33 -16.37
N PRO A 452 8.09 60.56 -15.37
CA PRO A 452 7.24 60.11 -14.28
C PRO A 452 6.58 61.26 -13.50
N GLU A 453 7.28 62.39 -13.39
CA GLU A 453 6.83 63.60 -12.73
C GLU A 453 5.68 64.26 -13.52
N ASP A 454 5.82 64.39 -14.84
CA ASP A 454 4.76 64.93 -15.71
C ASP A 454 3.54 64.02 -15.72
N ALA A 455 3.76 62.69 -15.75
CA ALA A 455 2.69 61.71 -15.66
C ALA A 455 1.92 61.81 -14.34
N ALA A 456 2.61 62.10 -13.23
CA ALA A 456 2.00 62.26 -11.91
C ALA A 456 1.28 63.61 -11.76
N ALA A 457 1.78 64.67 -12.39
CA ALA A 457 1.16 65.99 -12.43
C ALA A 457 -0.08 66.07 -13.35
N GLY A 458 -0.38 65.01 -14.12
CA GLY A 458 -1.48 64.97 -15.08
C GLY A 458 -1.19 65.70 -16.39
N HIS A 459 0.06 66.13 -16.61
CA HIS A 459 0.53 66.76 -17.85
C HIS A 459 0.82 65.68 -18.90
N LEU A 460 -0.25 65.06 -19.39
CA LEU A 460 -0.21 64.03 -20.42
C LEU A 460 -0.37 64.68 -21.80
N ASP A 461 0.64 65.44 -22.26
CA ASP A 461 0.69 65.97 -23.64
C ASP A 461 1.08 64.86 -24.63
N LEU A 462 0.22 63.84 -24.67
CA LEU A 462 0.37 62.66 -25.51
C LEU A 462 -0.78 62.71 -26.50
N GLN A 463 -0.49 62.99 -27.77
CA GLN A 463 -1.46 62.93 -28.88
C GLN A 463 -1.85 61.46 -29.18
N LEU A 464 -2.44 60.77 -28.20
CA LEU A 464 -2.73 59.33 -28.23
C LEU A 464 -4.22 59.07 -28.16
N GLU A 465 -4.71 58.16 -29.00
CA GLU A 465 -6.09 57.71 -28.92
C GLU A 465 -6.28 56.76 -27.72
N PRO A 466 -7.41 56.83 -26.98
CA PRO A 466 -7.64 55.99 -25.79
C PRO A 466 -7.55 54.46 -26.00
N LYS A 467 -7.67 54.00 -27.25
CA LYS A 467 -7.59 52.57 -27.64
C LYS A 467 -6.24 52.19 -28.27
N GLN A 468 -5.37 53.14 -28.57
CA GLN A 468 -4.09 52.88 -29.20
C GLN A 468 -3.21 52.02 -28.27
N PRO A 469 -2.51 50.99 -28.78
CA PRO A 469 -1.59 50.20 -27.96
C PRO A 469 -0.41 51.06 -27.52
N VAL A 470 -0.15 51.15 -26.23
CA VAL A 470 0.98 51.89 -25.64
C VAL A 470 1.88 50.93 -24.90
N VAL A 471 3.19 51.01 -25.11
CA VAL A 471 4.18 50.18 -24.42
C VAL A 471 5.14 51.10 -23.67
N ALA A 472 4.99 51.17 -22.35
CA ALA A 472 5.85 51.95 -21.48
C ALA A 472 7.12 51.17 -21.11
N TYR A 473 8.27 51.82 -21.13
CA TYR A 473 9.54 51.25 -20.71
C TYR A 473 10.36 52.22 -19.84
N CYS A 474 11.14 51.64 -18.93
CA CYS A 474 12.07 52.36 -18.07
C CYS A 474 13.35 51.55 -17.87
N THR A 475 14.23 52.02 -17.00
CA THR A 475 15.50 51.38 -16.61
C THR A 475 15.50 50.88 -15.17
N THR A 476 14.45 51.19 -14.39
CA THR A 476 14.35 50.79 -12.98
C THR A 476 14.13 49.29 -12.79
N PRO A 477 14.64 48.68 -11.70
CA PRO A 477 14.37 47.29 -11.35
C PRO A 477 12.88 46.97 -11.31
N GLU A 478 12.52 45.78 -11.80
CA GLU A 478 11.13 45.30 -11.95
C GLU A 478 10.18 46.25 -12.69
N GLU A 479 10.72 47.13 -13.54
CA GLU A 479 9.96 48.11 -14.31
C GLU A 479 9.05 49.00 -13.44
N ARG A 480 9.45 49.29 -12.19
CA ARG A 480 8.64 50.03 -11.21
C ARG A 480 8.02 51.30 -11.79
N THR A 481 8.84 52.12 -12.46
CA THR A 481 8.39 53.39 -13.03
C THR A 481 7.42 53.18 -14.20
N SER A 482 7.67 52.19 -15.06
CA SER A 482 6.72 51.83 -16.12
C SER A 482 5.40 51.31 -15.58
N ALA A 483 5.41 50.56 -14.48
CA ALA A 483 4.20 50.08 -13.84
C ALA A 483 3.38 51.22 -13.25
N GLN A 484 4.03 52.17 -12.58
CA GLN A 484 3.40 53.38 -12.02
C GLN A 484 2.76 54.23 -13.11
N VAL A 485 3.52 54.58 -14.16
CA VAL A 485 3.00 55.41 -15.26
C VAL A 485 1.91 54.68 -16.04
N ALA A 486 2.06 53.37 -16.28
CA ALA A 486 0.99 52.58 -16.92
C ALA A 486 -0.30 52.53 -16.09
N GLN A 487 -0.21 52.57 -14.75
CA GLN A 487 -1.38 52.67 -13.88
C GLN A 487 -2.04 54.05 -13.99
N LEU A 488 -1.25 55.13 -13.96
CA LEU A 488 -1.75 56.50 -14.11
C LEU A 488 -2.44 56.71 -15.46
N LEU A 489 -1.85 56.23 -16.56
CA LEU A 489 -2.45 56.28 -17.89
C LEU A 489 -3.80 55.53 -17.93
N ARG A 490 -3.89 54.35 -17.31
CA ARG A 490 -5.16 53.60 -17.25
C ARG A 490 -6.23 54.32 -16.43
N GLN A 491 -5.86 55.01 -15.35
CA GLN A 491 -6.79 55.83 -14.57
C GLN A 491 -7.32 57.03 -15.38
N HIS A 492 -6.52 57.55 -16.31
CA HIS A 492 -6.89 58.65 -17.22
C HIS A 492 -7.52 58.17 -18.55
N GLY A 493 -7.98 56.92 -18.63
CA GLY A 493 -8.80 56.43 -19.74
C GLY A 493 -8.07 55.69 -20.86
N TYR A 494 -6.73 55.57 -20.81
CA TYR A 494 -5.97 54.77 -21.78
C TYR A 494 -6.12 53.27 -21.49
N ARG A 495 -6.82 52.53 -22.36
CA ARG A 495 -7.24 51.15 -22.06
C ARG A 495 -6.20 50.08 -22.41
N ASN A 496 -5.30 50.36 -23.37
CA ASN A 496 -4.35 49.38 -23.91
C ASN A 496 -2.89 49.72 -23.61
N VAL A 497 -2.58 49.94 -22.34
CA VAL A 497 -1.21 50.22 -21.89
C VAL A 497 -0.54 48.91 -21.43
N ARG A 498 0.66 48.62 -21.92
CA ARG A 498 1.50 47.47 -21.56
C ARG A 498 2.84 47.96 -21.01
N ILE A 499 3.48 47.11 -20.22
CA ILE A 499 4.80 47.38 -19.64
C ILE A 499 5.82 46.52 -20.38
N LEU A 500 6.86 47.12 -20.93
CA LEU A 500 7.92 46.36 -21.59
C LEU A 500 8.72 45.57 -20.57
N LYS A 501 8.67 44.23 -20.65
CA LYS A 501 9.38 43.35 -19.72
C LYS A 501 10.89 43.50 -19.89
N GLY A 502 11.60 43.79 -18.81
CA GLY A 502 13.02 44.10 -18.78
C GLY A 502 13.35 45.55 -19.15
N GLY A 503 12.36 46.37 -19.52
CA GLY A 503 12.57 47.77 -19.89
C GLY A 503 13.53 47.94 -21.08
N LEU A 504 14.31 49.02 -21.08
CA LEU A 504 15.31 49.29 -22.13
C LEU A 504 16.38 48.19 -22.20
N GLY A 505 16.83 47.69 -21.05
CA GLY A 505 17.82 46.60 -20.99
C GLY A 505 17.29 45.29 -21.56
N GLY A 506 16.01 44.98 -21.36
CA GLY A 506 15.35 43.81 -21.96
C GLY A 506 15.30 43.90 -23.48
N TRP A 507 15.07 45.10 -24.02
CA TRP A 507 15.05 45.36 -25.46
C TRP A 507 16.44 45.23 -26.10
N THR A 508 17.46 45.82 -25.48
CA THR A 508 18.84 45.74 -25.99
C THR A 508 19.41 44.34 -25.87
N ASN A 509 19.12 43.61 -24.78
CA ASN A 509 19.50 42.21 -24.64
C ASN A 509 18.86 41.31 -25.71
N ALA A 510 17.65 41.65 -26.16
CA ALA A 510 16.99 41.00 -27.30
C ALA A 510 17.59 41.39 -28.66
N ARG A 511 18.64 42.24 -28.70
CA ARG A 511 19.33 42.74 -29.90
C ARG A 511 18.42 43.48 -30.87
N LEU A 512 17.41 44.16 -30.33
CA LEU A 512 16.46 44.94 -31.14
C LEU A 512 16.98 46.37 -31.39
N PRO A 513 16.56 47.03 -32.49
CA PRO A 513 17.06 48.35 -32.87
C PRO A 513 16.80 49.44 -31.81
N VAL A 514 17.69 50.44 -31.73
CA VAL A 514 17.61 51.60 -30.82
C VAL A 514 17.95 52.90 -31.57
N GLU A 515 17.47 54.03 -31.06
CA GLU A 515 17.77 55.39 -31.57
C GLU A 515 18.71 56.15 -30.63
N THR A 516 19.52 57.05 -31.17
CA THR A 516 20.40 57.95 -30.40
C THR A 516 19.74 59.30 -30.13
N LYS A 517 20.04 59.93 -28.99
CA LYS A 517 19.45 61.23 -28.60
C LYS A 517 20.15 62.46 -29.17
N SER A 518 21.40 62.36 -29.60
CA SER A 518 22.20 63.49 -30.09
C SER A 518 22.60 63.34 -31.56
N HIS A 519 22.70 64.48 -32.26
CA HIS A 519 23.06 64.60 -33.68
C HIS A 519 24.57 64.81 -33.94
N LEU A 520 25.45 64.42 -33.00
CA LEU A 520 26.91 64.53 -33.18
C LEU A 520 27.57 63.13 -33.10
N PRO A 521 28.23 62.64 -34.17
CA PRO A 521 28.97 61.39 -34.13
C PRO A 521 30.38 61.60 -33.55
N SER A 522 30.62 61.12 -32.32
CA SER A 522 31.97 60.99 -31.76
C SER A 522 32.50 59.56 -31.94
N ILE A 523 33.82 59.38 -32.11
CA ILE A 523 34.47 58.06 -32.13
C ILE A 523 34.17 57.29 -30.83
N GLY A 524 34.05 57.99 -29.70
CA GLY A 524 33.65 57.42 -28.40
C GLY A 524 32.27 56.77 -28.43
N LEU A 525 31.32 57.31 -29.20
CA LEU A 525 29.96 56.80 -29.29
C LEU A 525 29.85 55.50 -30.12
N GLU A 526 30.63 55.38 -31.21
CA GLU A 526 30.68 54.13 -31.98
C GLU A 526 31.37 53.00 -31.22
N ILE A 527 32.38 53.34 -30.42
CA ILE A 527 32.99 52.40 -29.47
C ILE A 527 31.96 52.01 -28.40
N TYR A 528 31.22 52.96 -27.83
CA TYR A 528 30.19 52.75 -26.80
C TYR A 528 29.05 51.83 -27.26
N LYS A 529 28.49 52.03 -28.47
CA LYS A 529 27.41 51.19 -29.04
C LYS A 529 27.80 49.72 -29.21
N ASN A 530 29.10 49.46 -29.38
CA ASN A 530 29.63 48.14 -29.74
C ASN A 530 30.30 47.40 -28.56
N LEU A 531 30.38 48.04 -27.40
CA LEU A 531 30.87 47.47 -26.14
C LEU A 531 29.69 46.98 -25.28
N THR A 532 29.82 45.79 -24.70
CA THR A 532 28.92 45.32 -23.63
C THR A 532 29.24 46.07 -22.34
N LEU A 533 28.26 46.82 -21.81
CA LEU A 533 28.41 47.66 -20.60
C LEU A 533 28.83 46.90 -19.33
N GLY A 534 28.74 45.56 -19.33
CA GLY A 534 29.18 44.70 -18.23
C GLY A 534 30.68 44.40 -18.19
N ASP A 535 31.42 44.69 -19.27
CA ASP A 535 32.84 44.31 -19.41
C ASP A 535 33.80 45.52 -19.46
N VAL A 536 33.31 46.74 -19.17
CA VAL A 536 34.09 47.98 -19.26
C VAL A 536 34.31 48.57 -17.87
N GLU A 537 35.57 48.79 -17.52
CA GLU A 537 35.96 49.38 -16.23
C GLU A 537 35.45 50.83 -16.14
N ARG A 538 34.85 51.17 -14.99
CA ARG A 538 34.34 52.52 -14.69
C ARG A 538 35.19 53.19 -13.64
N ARG A 539 35.57 54.45 -13.85
CA ARG A 539 36.27 55.28 -12.86
C ARG A 539 35.50 56.55 -12.59
N ARG A 540 35.34 56.91 -11.32
CA ARG A 540 34.58 58.09 -10.88
C ARG A 540 35.51 59.11 -10.25
N PHE A 541 35.26 60.37 -10.57
CA PHE A 541 36.01 61.51 -10.09
C PHE A 541 35.04 62.58 -9.60
N ALA A 542 35.30 63.16 -8.43
CA ALA A 542 34.56 64.32 -7.96
C ALA A 542 35.00 65.59 -8.69
N ARG A 543 34.18 66.64 -8.69
CA ARG A 543 34.57 67.96 -9.23
C ARG A 543 35.94 68.41 -8.71
N ASP A 544 36.72 69.02 -9.59
CA ASP A 544 38.09 69.55 -9.39
C ASP A 544 39.16 68.48 -9.12
N GLN A 545 38.79 67.19 -9.11
CA GLN A 545 39.75 66.10 -8.97
C GLN A 545 40.60 65.93 -10.25
N VAL A 546 41.89 65.69 -10.05
CA VAL A 546 42.83 65.33 -11.13
C VAL A 546 42.52 63.92 -11.62
N ILE A 547 42.35 63.76 -12.93
CA ILE A 547 42.17 62.46 -13.60
C ILE A 547 43.55 61.89 -13.98
N PHE A 548 44.41 62.72 -14.56
CA PHE A 548 45.84 62.44 -14.78
C PHE A 548 46.60 63.76 -14.99
N ARG A 549 47.92 63.73 -14.83
CA ARG A 549 48.81 64.87 -15.05
C ARG A 549 49.63 64.73 -16.34
N GLU A 550 50.09 65.85 -16.87
CA GLU A 550 51.05 65.89 -17.97
C GLU A 550 52.32 65.12 -17.61
N GLY A 551 52.78 64.26 -18.52
CA GLY A 551 53.94 63.40 -18.33
C GLY A 551 53.63 62.05 -17.68
N ASP A 552 52.43 61.84 -17.11
CA ASP A 552 52.07 60.55 -16.52
C ASP A 552 52.13 59.43 -17.57
N GLU A 553 52.60 58.25 -17.16
CA GLU A 553 52.49 57.06 -18.00
C GLU A 553 51.02 56.70 -18.17
N ALA A 554 50.59 56.60 -19.42
CA ALA A 554 49.18 56.46 -19.72
C ALA A 554 48.69 55.01 -19.76
N HIS A 555 49.59 54.03 -19.57
CA HIS A 555 49.34 52.59 -19.56
C HIS A 555 48.42 52.07 -20.69
N GLY A 556 48.44 52.73 -21.86
CA GLY A 556 47.61 52.37 -23.00
C GLY A 556 46.10 52.60 -22.81
N GLU A 557 45.71 53.52 -21.92
CA GLU A 557 44.30 53.80 -21.61
C GLU A 557 43.81 55.15 -22.16
N ALA A 558 42.61 55.16 -22.74
CA ALA A 558 41.82 56.36 -23.03
C ALA A 558 40.48 56.31 -22.30
N TYR A 559 39.78 57.45 -22.26
CA TYR A 559 38.54 57.58 -21.50
C TYR A 559 37.41 58.11 -22.36
N VAL A 560 36.24 57.48 -22.25
CA VAL A 560 34.98 58.05 -22.75
C VAL A 560 34.21 58.58 -21.56
N VAL A 561 33.74 59.83 -21.64
CA VAL A 561 32.93 60.43 -20.58
C VAL A 561 31.54 59.75 -20.59
N HIS A 562 31.19 59.03 -19.52
CA HIS A 562 29.86 58.44 -19.35
C HIS A 562 28.87 59.40 -18.73
N ALA A 563 29.36 60.27 -17.83
CA ALA A 563 28.58 61.34 -17.21
C ALA A 563 29.54 62.44 -16.74
N GLY A 564 29.07 63.69 -16.76
CA GLY A 564 29.85 64.86 -16.34
C GLY A 564 30.66 65.54 -17.45
N SER A 565 31.63 66.37 -17.07
CA SER A 565 32.53 67.05 -18.02
C SER A 565 33.98 67.13 -17.52
N VAL A 566 34.94 67.06 -18.44
CA VAL A 566 36.38 67.05 -18.18
C VAL A 566 37.05 68.23 -18.86
N GLU A 567 37.96 68.91 -18.17
CA GLU A 567 38.76 70.01 -18.72
C GLU A 567 40.22 69.58 -18.88
N ILE A 568 40.79 69.86 -20.05
CA ILE A 568 42.23 69.69 -20.30
C ILE A 568 42.93 71.01 -20.08
N ARG A 569 43.90 71.04 -19.17
CA ARG A 569 44.66 72.22 -18.78
C ARG A 569 46.14 72.02 -19.11
N LYS A 570 46.80 73.08 -19.57
CA LYS A 570 48.24 73.09 -19.79
C LYS A 570 48.85 74.40 -19.34
N ARG A 571 50.04 74.34 -18.77
CA ARG A 571 50.81 75.52 -18.39
C ARG A 571 51.67 75.97 -19.58
N ILE A 572 51.34 77.12 -20.15
CA ILE A 572 52.08 77.73 -21.27
C ILE A 572 52.57 79.10 -20.78
N ASP A 573 53.87 79.36 -20.91
CA ASP A 573 54.52 80.61 -20.46
C ASP A 573 54.18 81.01 -19.01
N GLY A 574 54.14 80.01 -18.12
CA GLY A 574 53.90 80.20 -16.68
C GLY A 574 52.43 80.39 -16.28
N THR A 575 51.48 80.45 -17.22
CA THR A 575 50.04 80.62 -16.94
C THR A 575 49.26 79.35 -17.30
N GLU A 576 48.33 78.92 -16.45
CA GLU A 576 47.42 77.80 -16.77
C GLU A 576 46.32 78.25 -17.74
N ARG A 577 46.19 77.53 -18.85
CA ARG A 577 45.11 77.72 -19.82
C ARG A 577 44.34 76.42 -20.01
N VAL A 578 43.01 76.53 -20.06
CA VAL A 578 42.13 75.44 -20.49
C VAL A 578 42.24 75.33 -22.00
N LEU A 579 42.71 74.18 -22.50
CA LEU A 579 42.88 73.92 -23.93
C LEU A 579 41.57 73.49 -24.57
N THR A 580 40.81 72.64 -23.87
CA THR A 580 39.51 72.13 -24.34
C THR A 580 38.71 71.52 -23.19
N LYS A 581 37.42 71.30 -23.42
CA LYS A 581 36.49 70.66 -22.50
C LYS A 581 35.75 69.53 -23.23
N TYR A 582 35.66 68.38 -22.59
CA TYR A 582 34.98 67.19 -23.10
C TYR A 582 33.74 66.86 -22.27
N GLY A 583 32.63 66.56 -22.93
CA GLY A 583 31.36 66.14 -22.35
C GLY A 583 31.03 64.67 -22.61
N GLU A 584 29.83 64.26 -22.17
CA GLU A 584 29.35 62.88 -22.28
C GLU A 584 29.40 62.34 -23.73
N GLY A 585 29.91 61.12 -23.88
CA GLY A 585 30.13 60.44 -25.15
C GLY A 585 31.41 60.85 -25.88
N GLU A 586 32.12 61.87 -25.42
CA GLU A 586 33.39 62.28 -26.04
C GLU A 586 34.57 61.46 -25.49
N LEU A 587 35.53 61.19 -26.39
CA LEU A 587 36.75 60.43 -26.10
C LEU A 587 37.88 61.42 -25.84
N PHE A 588 38.64 61.23 -24.77
CA PHE A 588 39.86 61.98 -24.49
C PHE A 588 40.98 61.10 -23.96
N GLY A 589 42.22 61.55 -24.13
CA GLY A 589 43.41 60.77 -23.80
C GLY A 589 43.75 59.72 -24.87
N GLU A 590 43.22 59.88 -26.08
CA GLU A 590 43.40 59.02 -27.24
C GLU A 590 44.84 58.96 -27.74
N MET A 591 45.63 60.02 -27.53
CA MET A 591 47.05 60.04 -27.91
C MET A 591 47.85 58.91 -27.25
N ALA A 592 47.54 58.60 -25.99
CA ALA A 592 48.14 57.50 -25.26
C ALA A 592 47.79 56.13 -25.84
N LEU A 593 46.57 55.99 -26.35
CA LEU A 593 46.05 54.74 -26.92
C LEU A 593 46.69 54.44 -28.28
N PHE A 594 46.81 55.45 -29.16
CA PHE A 594 47.32 55.26 -30.51
C PHE A 594 48.84 55.41 -30.65
N ARG A 595 49.47 56.28 -29.86
CA ARG A 595 50.92 56.57 -29.97
C ARG A 595 51.76 55.98 -28.85
N LYS A 596 51.14 55.38 -27.82
CA LYS A 596 51.81 54.90 -26.59
C LYS A 596 52.70 55.98 -25.96
N ALA A 597 52.29 57.24 -26.08
CA ALA A 597 53.02 58.38 -25.53
C ALA A 597 52.53 58.71 -24.10
N PRO A 598 53.36 59.34 -23.26
CA PRO A 598 52.92 59.91 -21.98
C PRO A 598 51.78 60.93 -22.16
N ARG A 599 51.05 61.23 -21.09
CA ARG A 599 49.97 62.22 -21.11
C ARG A 599 50.49 63.60 -21.54
N SER A 600 49.82 64.24 -22.50
CA SER A 600 50.29 65.46 -23.16
C SER A 600 49.88 66.77 -22.48
N ALA A 601 48.97 66.70 -21.50
CA ALA A 601 48.41 67.80 -20.73
C ALA A 601 47.73 67.24 -19.46
N ASP A 602 47.41 68.11 -18.50
CA ASP A 602 46.66 67.73 -17.30
C ASP A 602 45.16 67.58 -17.62
N ALA A 603 44.49 66.61 -17.00
CA ALA A 603 43.03 66.43 -17.10
C ALA A 603 42.38 66.54 -15.73
N PHE A 604 41.35 67.38 -15.63
CA PHE A 604 40.59 67.62 -14.40
C PHE A 604 39.10 67.38 -14.62
N ALA A 605 38.43 66.83 -13.62
CA ALA A 605 36.97 66.72 -13.63
C ALA A 605 36.35 68.10 -13.39
N ALA A 606 35.66 68.67 -14.38
CA ALA A 606 35.00 69.98 -14.26
C ALA A 606 33.62 69.89 -13.57
N SER A 607 33.09 68.68 -13.44
CA SER A 607 31.95 68.31 -12.60
C SER A 607 32.24 66.98 -11.90
N ASP A 608 31.30 66.40 -11.17
CA ASP A 608 31.38 64.98 -10.86
C ASP A 608 31.31 64.21 -12.18
N VAL A 609 32.25 63.28 -12.39
CA VAL A 609 32.48 62.60 -13.66
C VAL A 609 32.54 61.10 -13.46
N GLU A 610 31.87 60.36 -14.35
CA GLU A 610 32.05 58.92 -14.51
C GLU A 610 32.67 58.66 -15.89
N LEU A 611 33.79 57.95 -15.92
CA LEU A 611 34.55 57.62 -17.12
C LEU A 611 34.51 56.12 -17.40
N LEU A 612 34.45 55.76 -18.68
CA LEU A 612 34.69 54.40 -19.16
C LEU A 612 36.13 54.29 -19.65
N VAL A 613 36.86 53.31 -19.10
CA VAL A 613 38.26 53.08 -19.45
C VAL A 613 38.35 52.19 -20.68
N ILE A 614 39.00 52.67 -21.73
CA ILE A 614 39.30 51.93 -22.96
C ILE A 614 40.78 51.59 -22.98
N LYS A 615 41.11 50.30 -22.79
CA LYS A 615 42.48 49.79 -22.86
C LYS A 615 42.86 49.42 -24.31
N ASN A 616 44.14 49.58 -24.64
CA ASN A 616 44.71 49.24 -25.95
C ASN A 616 44.40 47.81 -26.39
N GLU A 617 44.45 46.80 -25.51
CA GLU A 617 44.20 45.41 -25.92
C GLU A 617 42.76 45.23 -26.42
N ARG A 618 41.82 45.96 -25.82
CA ARG A 618 40.41 45.93 -26.23
C ARG A 618 40.19 46.64 -27.55
N LEU A 619 40.89 47.75 -27.80
CA LEU A 619 40.84 48.43 -29.10
C LEU A 619 41.46 47.55 -30.19
N ASP A 620 42.61 46.91 -29.94
CA ASP A 620 43.25 45.99 -30.87
C ASP A 620 42.32 44.82 -31.25
N TRP A 621 41.59 44.28 -30.27
CA TRP A 621 40.58 43.26 -30.51
C TRP A 621 39.44 43.77 -31.39
N LEU A 622 38.93 44.97 -31.15
CA LEU A 622 37.88 45.59 -31.95
C LEU A 622 38.32 45.81 -33.40
N ILE A 623 39.55 46.29 -33.60
CA ILE A 623 40.12 46.52 -34.94
C ILE A 623 40.23 45.22 -35.75
N ARG A 624 40.70 44.14 -35.10
CA ARG A 624 40.89 42.83 -35.76
C ARG A 624 39.58 42.10 -36.06
N ASN A 625 38.61 42.19 -35.16
CA ASN A 625 37.39 41.37 -35.23
C ASN A 625 36.19 42.11 -35.83
N ARG A 626 36.28 43.44 -36.08
CA ARG A 626 35.19 44.23 -36.69
C ARG A 626 35.73 45.23 -37.73
N PRO A 627 36.10 44.77 -38.94
CA PRO A 627 36.73 45.59 -39.97
C PRO A 627 35.91 46.82 -40.39
N GLN A 628 34.58 46.72 -40.38
CA GLN A 628 33.69 47.83 -40.74
C GLN A 628 33.72 48.97 -39.70
N LEU A 629 33.85 48.64 -38.41
CA LEU A 629 34.03 49.64 -37.36
C LEU A 629 35.37 50.36 -37.53
N THR A 630 36.43 49.63 -37.90
CA THR A 630 37.75 50.22 -38.19
C THR A 630 37.69 51.24 -39.33
N ILE A 631 36.97 50.94 -40.41
CA ILE A 631 36.79 51.87 -41.53
C ILE A 631 36.07 53.15 -41.08
N GLU A 632 35.03 53.04 -40.26
CA GLU A 632 34.30 54.20 -39.74
C GLU A 632 35.18 55.05 -38.81
N ILE A 633 35.97 54.42 -37.93
CA ILE A 633 36.94 55.13 -37.07
C ILE A 633 37.99 55.87 -37.91
N LEU A 634 38.55 55.23 -38.94
CA LEU A 634 39.55 55.85 -39.81
C LEU A 634 39.00 57.06 -40.58
N LYS A 635 37.77 56.97 -41.10
CA LYS A 635 37.10 58.11 -41.74
C LYS A 635 36.96 59.29 -40.77
N ARG A 636 36.55 59.03 -39.53
CA ARG A 636 36.36 60.09 -38.52
C ARG A 636 37.68 60.71 -38.06
N LEU A 637 38.76 59.94 -37.94
CA LEU A 637 40.08 60.48 -37.67
C LEU A 637 40.58 61.38 -38.82
N SER A 638 40.31 60.99 -40.06
CA SER A 638 40.60 61.84 -41.23
C SER A 638 39.85 63.17 -41.16
N ASP A 639 38.56 63.16 -40.83
CA ASP A 639 37.76 64.38 -40.67
C ASP A 639 38.30 65.27 -39.53
N LEU A 640 38.82 64.67 -38.46
CA LEU A 640 39.40 65.40 -37.32
C LEU A 640 40.70 66.13 -37.69
N VAL A 641 41.59 65.48 -38.48
CA VAL A 641 42.84 66.09 -38.96
C VAL A 641 42.57 67.28 -39.87
N VAL A 642 41.61 67.14 -40.79
CA VAL A 642 41.22 68.24 -41.70
C VAL A 642 40.71 69.45 -40.93
N ARG A 643 39.95 69.23 -39.85
CA ARG A 643 39.45 70.31 -38.98
C ARG A 643 40.54 70.96 -38.14
N THR A 644 41.45 70.19 -37.57
CA THR A 644 42.55 70.74 -36.75
C THR A 644 43.55 71.56 -37.58
N ASP A 645 43.76 71.22 -38.85
CA ASP A 645 44.53 72.07 -39.78
C ASP A 645 43.77 73.36 -40.14
N ALA A 646 42.44 73.31 -40.30
CA ALA A 646 41.63 74.50 -40.52
C ALA A 646 41.65 75.46 -39.31
N ASP A 647 41.61 74.92 -38.09
CA ASP A 647 41.70 75.70 -36.84
C ASP A 647 43.11 76.29 -36.63
N ARG A 648 44.17 75.58 -37.05
CA ARG A 648 45.56 76.11 -37.02
C ARG A 648 45.80 77.22 -38.04
N ALA A 649 45.16 77.15 -39.21
CA ALA A 649 45.23 78.21 -40.22
C ALA A 649 44.50 79.50 -39.78
N ALA A 650 43.61 79.43 -38.78
CA ALA A 650 42.85 80.55 -38.26
C ALA A 650 43.52 81.31 -37.09
N LEU A 651 44.73 80.90 -36.65
CA LEU A 651 45.49 81.59 -35.59
C LEU A 651 46.46 82.63 -36.21
N PRO A 652 46.51 83.89 -35.74
CA PRO A 652 47.48 84.86 -36.24
C PRO A 652 48.89 84.48 -35.80
N ALA A 653 49.85 84.56 -36.73
CA ALA A 653 51.25 84.23 -36.46
C ALA A 653 51.87 85.18 -35.43
N ARG A 654 52.10 84.69 -34.21
CA ARG A 654 53.40 84.70 -33.50
C ARG A 654 53.33 83.96 -32.18
#